data_AF-A0A848U574-F1
#
_entry.id   AF-A0A848U574-F1
#
_cell.length_a   1.000
_cell.length_b   1.000
_cell.length_c   1.000
_cell.angle_alpha   90.00
_cell.angle_beta   90.00
_cell.angle_gamma   90.00
#
_symmetry.space_group_name_H-M   'P 1'
#
loop_
_entity.id
_entity.type
_entity.pdbx_description
1 polymer ?
#
loop_
_entity_poly.entity_id
_entity_poly.type
_entity_poly.pdbx_seq_one_letter_code
_entity_poly.pdbx_strand_id
1 'polypeptide(L)'
;HNFTGRYWDTATFSSALDRRDYDNPAPASHMTGDFGYFNDQGMLILVGRKDSRVKIRGYTVSVWEVEACLDKLPGVLESIVVLDASKTRLLAYVVPDDSDPTSIELRQGLQESLPEYMIPSQIMFLSALPVGQSGKIDQSLLPPPTRERPETSTEISAPTTSLELSLAGLWSEFLEIDSIGIHDNFYELGGHSLLLTQMLSAISIRYGKQVLLADFHPSPTVAHLASLIESSELQDPVLLSKSEFTTEASFQQQGFIFTQLFSPDSSEYNMSKSFRLQGKLSIDALESALRSVIVRHPVLRSRVVVGKDVQQVVAVDQFSFRVERYSSVDRSCTEYKDITREFVSRPFDIASDLMVRAAVVAHAPEEHTFILVTHHLATDHHSATIVLRDLEYYYNREIIGSTAELPTPEALYGQYAAWQREAVKHSQYQLKEWRDHLQGVPTVPFGITSQPQRHDSTGSEDPRIYRELDSDAYQSLIAIARWSNSSVFCSLLTVLTATISSMTGAKEFAVGIPHSQRNHAELKEVVGCFINVLVARCHFDCTLTCTQFAGKIADEMAWVLEHQQVPFQQLVNACRTPGTYPAAPLFNVMLDYVVSEGRSLRLTNVLAEQEQVYHQSHYDLTLYVYHRKEGISCAWGFEKTLFDEKIRSAYIATFDQLLSSIANCPDARLDSLVPSRGVKADD
;
A
#
# COMPACT_ATOMS: atom_id res chain seq x y z
N HIS A 1 -34.74 -49.95 21.95
CA HIS A 1 -33.47 -50.70 22.11
C HIS A 1 -32.36 -49.73 22.44
N ASN A 2 -31.83 -49.77 23.67
CA ASN A 2 -30.69 -48.95 24.09
C ASN A 2 -29.42 -49.50 23.42
N PHE A 3 -28.83 -48.74 22.50
CA PHE A 3 -27.47 -49.00 22.03
C PHE A 3 -26.50 -48.22 22.93
N THR A 4 -25.93 -48.90 23.92
CA THR A 4 -24.74 -48.40 24.63
C THR A 4 -23.51 -48.81 23.83
N GLY A 5 -23.12 -47.99 22.87
CA GLY A 5 -21.80 -48.10 22.22
C GLY A 5 -20.72 -47.65 23.21
N ARG A 6 -20.02 -48.60 23.82
CA ARG A 6 -18.79 -48.32 24.57
C ARG A 6 -17.62 -48.25 23.58
N TYR A 7 -16.92 -47.13 23.52
CA TYR A 7 -15.59 -47.06 22.91
C TYR A 7 -14.64 -47.98 23.68
N TRP A 8 -13.90 -48.83 22.96
CA TRP A 8 -12.91 -49.72 23.56
C TRP A 8 -11.63 -48.94 23.90
N ASP A 9 -11.34 -48.85 25.20
CA ASP A 9 -10.04 -48.54 25.82
C ASP A 9 -9.28 -47.28 25.35
N THR A 10 -9.87 -46.10 25.53
CA THR A 10 -9.13 -44.82 25.63
C THR A 10 -9.79 -43.88 26.64
N ALA A 11 -9.38 -43.98 27.91
CA ALA A 11 -9.93 -43.16 29.00
C ALA A 11 -9.78 -41.63 28.77
N THR A 12 -8.90 -41.21 27.87
CA THR A 12 -8.64 -39.81 27.49
C THR A 12 -9.63 -39.25 26.46
N PHE A 13 -10.28 -40.08 25.64
CA PHE A 13 -11.22 -39.60 24.61
C PHE A 13 -12.65 -39.45 25.14
N SER A 14 -13.08 -40.31 26.06
CA SER A 14 -14.46 -40.29 26.58
C SER A 14 -14.77 -39.08 27.47
N SER A 15 -13.76 -38.47 28.12
CA SER A 15 -13.95 -37.32 29.01
C SER A 15 -13.96 -35.96 28.29
N ALA A 16 -13.42 -35.90 27.06
CA ALA A 16 -13.37 -34.67 26.26
C ALA A 16 -14.68 -34.38 25.50
N LEU A 17 -15.54 -35.39 25.34
CA LEU A 17 -16.79 -35.31 24.56
C LEU A 17 -18.05 -35.15 25.40
N ASP A 18 -18.02 -35.50 26.69
CA ASP A 18 -19.16 -35.40 27.61
C ASP A 18 -19.01 -34.16 28.52
N ARG A 19 -19.82 -33.12 28.27
CA ARG A 19 -20.05 -32.06 29.27
C ARG A 19 -21.26 -32.43 30.13
N ARG A 20 -21.02 -32.68 31.42
CA ARG A 20 -22.09 -32.60 32.41
C ARG A 20 -22.24 -31.14 32.83
N ASP A 21 -23.34 -30.50 32.47
CA ASP A 21 -23.77 -29.29 33.16
C ASP A 21 -24.11 -29.67 34.59
N TYR A 22 -23.41 -29.10 35.56
CA TYR A 22 -23.58 -29.44 36.98
C TYR A 22 -24.92 -28.97 37.57
N ASP A 23 -25.72 -28.20 36.82
CA ASP A 23 -26.97 -27.58 37.29
C ASP A 23 -28.25 -28.11 36.62
N ASN A 24 -28.21 -29.15 35.77
CA ASN A 24 -29.44 -29.71 35.17
C ASN A 24 -29.33 -31.23 34.92
N PRO A 25 -30.21 -32.09 35.48
CA PRO A 25 -30.10 -33.55 35.36
C PRO A 25 -30.66 -34.04 34.01
N ALA A 26 -30.16 -33.51 32.89
CA ALA A 26 -30.43 -34.06 31.56
C ALA A 26 -29.46 -35.23 31.26
N PRO A 27 -29.88 -36.26 30.50
CA PRO A 27 -28.99 -37.34 30.08
C PRO A 27 -27.81 -36.81 29.26
N ALA A 28 -26.65 -37.48 29.35
CA ALA A 28 -25.42 -37.10 28.66
C ALA A 28 -25.66 -36.76 27.18
N SER A 29 -25.19 -35.58 26.75
CA SER A 29 -25.33 -35.11 25.37
C SER A 29 -24.00 -35.26 24.63
N HIS A 30 -24.05 -35.80 23.41
CA HIS A 30 -22.88 -36.02 22.57
C HIS A 30 -22.70 -34.86 21.57
N MET A 31 -21.55 -34.20 21.58
CA MET A 31 -21.24 -33.16 20.60
C MET A 31 -20.85 -33.78 19.25
N THR A 32 -21.70 -33.65 18.23
CA THR A 32 -21.45 -34.23 16.90
C THR A 32 -20.43 -33.45 16.07
N GLY A 33 -20.22 -32.17 16.38
CA GLY A 33 -19.39 -31.26 15.59
C GLY A 33 -20.11 -30.63 14.40
N ASP A 34 -21.38 -30.99 14.17
CA ASP A 34 -22.23 -30.41 13.15
C ASP A 34 -22.93 -29.13 13.67
N PHE A 35 -23.03 -28.11 12.84
CA PHE A 35 -23.86 -26.93 13.03
C PHE A 35 -25.20 -27.13 12.33
N GLY A 36 -26.26 -26.69 13.00
CA GLY A 36 -27.58 -26.59 12.41
C GLY A 36 -28.44 -25.60 13.18
N TYR A 37 -29.52 -25.14 12.54
CA TYR A 37 -30.55 -24.34 13.19
C TYR A 37 -31.91 -24.97 12.95
N PHE A 38 -32.86 -24.74 13.86
CA PHE A 38 -34.24 -25.15 13.64
C PHE A 38 -34.96 -24.06 12.84
N ASN A 39 -35.66 -24.43 11.77
CA ASN A 39 -36.53 -23.50 11.06
C ASN A 39 -37.85 -23.26 11.84
N ASP A 40 -38.68 -22.34 11.35
CA ASP A 40 -39.96 -21.96 11.97
C ASP A 40 -40.97 -23.12 12.06
N GLN A 41 -40.72 -24.24 11.36
CA GLN A 41 -41.51 -25.47 11.39
C GLN A 41 -40.93 -26.52 12.35
N GLY A 42 -39.85 -26.22 13.07
CA GLY A 42 -39.21 -27.12 14.03
C GLY A 42 -38.36 -28.22 13.39
N MET A 43 -37.97 -28.12 12.12
CA MET A 43 -37.02 -29.03 11.48
C MET A 43 -35.58 -28.53 11.66
N LEU A 44 -34.67 -29.44 12.03
CA LEU A 44 -33.24 -29.17 12.12
C LEU A 44 -32.64 -29.11 10.70
N ILE A 45 -32.21 -27.92 10.29
CA ILE A 45 -31.43 -27.69 9.07
C ILE A 45 -29.95 -27.82 9.43
N LEU A 46 -29.27 -28.81 8.86
CA LEU A 46 -27.82 -28.96 8.98
C LEU A 46 -27.11 -27.94 8.07
N VAL A 47 -26.21 -27.15 8.67
CA VAL A 47 -25.44 -26.08 8.02
C VAL A 47 -24.01 -26.55 7.67
N GLY A 48 -23.50 -27.60 8.31
CA GLY A 48 -22.18 -28.18 8.02
C GLY A 48 -21.40 -28.54 9.27
N ARG A 49 -20.10 -28.82 9.16
CA ARG A 49 -19.26 -29.21 10.31
C ARG A 49 -18.25 -28.15 10.72
N LYS A 50 -17.96 -28.03 12.01
CA LYS A 50 -17.01 -27.05 12.60
C LYS A 50 -15.58 -27.16 12.04
N ASP A 51 -15.18 -28.32 11.56
CA ASP A 51 -13.85 -28.67 11.02
C ASP A 51 -13.68 -28.43 9.50
N SER A 52 -14.72 -27.95 8.80
CA SER A 52 -14.69 -27.68 7.35
C SER A 52 -14.38 -26.22 6.95
N ARG A 53 -14.14 -25.34 7.93
CA ARG A 53 -13.73 -23.95 7.70
C ARG A 53 -12.22 -23.85 7.62
N VAL A 54 -11.72 -23.23 6.54
CA VAL A 54 -10.29 -23.10 6.26
C VAL A 54 -9.89 -21.63 6.19
N LYS A 55 -8.65 -21.31 6.59
CA LYS A 55 -8.11 -19.96 6.44
C LYS A 55 -7.29 -19.85 5.17
N ILE A 56 -7.71 -18.98 4.24
CA ILE A 56 -7.07 -18.77 2.94
C ILE A 56 -6.75 -17.30 2.81
N ARG A 57 -5.47 -16.92 2.68
CA ARG A 57 -5.02 -15.53 2.50
C ARG A 57 -5.57 -14.52 3.53
N GLY A 58 -5.85 -14.98 4.76
CA GLY A 58 -6.44 -14.18 5.85
C GLY A 58 -7.93 -14.44 6.12
N TYR A 59 -8.65 -15.08 5.20
CA TYR A 59 -10.10 -15.21 5.19
C TYR A 59 -10.54 -16.54 5.73
N THR A 60 -11.63 -16.58 6.50
CA THR A 60 -12.26 -17.84 6.89
C THR A 60 -13.26 -18.25 5.81
N VAL A 61 -12.94 -19.29 5.06
CA VAL A 61 -13.75 -19.82 3.95
C VAL A 61 -14.43 -21.11 4.36
N SER A 62 -15.72 -21.23 4.04
CA SER A 62 -16.47 -22.47 4.14
C SER A 62 -16.38 -23.22 2.80
N VAL A 63 -15.61 -24.30 2.76
CA VAL A 63 -15.38 -25.05 1.50
C VAL A 63 -16.68 -25.58 0.90
N TRP A 64 -17.60 -26.04 1.77
CA TRP A 64 -18.91 -26.56 1.37
C TRP A 64 -19.81 -25.53 0.68
N GLU A 65 -19.61 -24.24 0.97
CA GLU A 65 -20.39 -23.15 0.35
C GLU A 65 -20.01 -23.00 -1.12
N VAL A 66 -18.71 -23.19 -1.42
CA VAL A 66 -18.19 -23.19 -2.78
C VAL A 66 -18.68 -24.40 -3.56
N GLU A 67 -18.66 -25.59 -2.95
CA GLU A 67 -19.22 -26.83 -3.51
C GLU A 67 -20.71 -26.67 -3.82
N ALA A 68 -21.49 -26.15 -2.87
CA ALA A 68 -22.93 -25.96 -3.04
C ALA A 68 -23.30 -24.94 -4.12
N CYS A 69 -22.41 -23.99 -4.42
CA CYS A 69 -22.56 -23.08 -5.55
C CYS A 69 -22.16 -23.74 -6.87
N LEU A 70 -21.05 -24.49 -6.90
CA LEU A 70 -20.62 -25.27 -8.06
C LEU A 70 -21.70 -26.26 -8.51
N ASP A 71 -22.27 -27.02 -7.57
CA ASP A 71 -23.30 -28.03 -7.84
C ASP A 71 -24.62 -27.45 -8.39
N LYS A 72 -24.82 -26.13 -8.31
CA LYS A 72 -25.99 -25.44 -8.87
C LYS A 72 -25.75 -24.89 -10.28
N LEU A 73 -24.50 -24.87 -10.75
CA LEU A 73 -24.18 -24.34 -12.06
C LEU A 73 -24.57 -25.35 -13.15
N PRO A 74 -25.11 -24.88 -14.29
CA PRO A 74 -25.32 -25.74 -15.46
C PRO A 74 -24.00 -26.40 -15.86
N GLY A 75 -24.02 -27.70 -16.17
CA GLY A 75 -22.83 -28.41 -16.57
C GLY A 75 -22.11 -29.19 -15.47
N VAL A 76 -22.51 -29.07 -14.21
CA VAL A 76 -21.84 -29.74 -13.07
C VAL A 76 -22.68 -30.92 -12.56
N LEU A 77 -22.16 -32.15 -12.67
CA LEU A 77 -22.76 -33.35 -12.06
C LEU A 77 -22.37 -33.50 -10.59
N GLU A 78 -21.07 -33.38 -10.32
CA GLU A 78 -20.49 -33.49 -8.98
C GLU A 78 -19.31 -32.53 -8.86
N SER A 79 -19.11 -31.95 -7.69
CA SER A 79 -17.93 -31.16 -7.40
C SER A 79 -17.34 -31.47 -6.04
N ILE A 80 -16.03 -31.26 -5.90
CA ILE A 80 -15.35 -31.21 -4.61
C ILE A 80 -14.32 -30.10 -4.62
N VAL A 81 -14.27 -29.35 -3.52
CA VAL A 81 -13.32 -28.25 -3.35
C VAL A 81 -12.33 -28.63 -2.26
N VAL A 82 -11.06 -28.42 -2.53
CA VAL A 82 -9.96 -28.72 -1.59
C VAL A 82 -8.99 -27.55 -1.52
N LEU A 83 -8.16 -27.59 -0.49
CA LEU A 83 -6.99 -26.72 -0.41
C LEU A 83 -5.84 -27.30 -1.23
N ASP A 84 -5.06 -26.41 -1.84
CA ASP A 84 -3.77 -26.78 -2.42
C ASP A 84 -2.77 -27.23 -1.32
N ALA A 85 -1.64 -27.82 -1.72
CA ALA A 85 -0.64 -28.34 -0.78
C ALA A 85 -0.09 -27.25 0.18
N SER A 86 -0.06 -25.99 -0.26
CA SER A 86 0.37 -24.85 0.56
C SER A 86 -0.70 -24.38 1.54
N LYS A 87 -1.95 -24.85 1.40
CA LYS A 87 -3.14 -24.42 2.15
C LYS A 87 -3.44 -22.93 1.99
N THR A 88 -3.08 -22.34 0.85
CA THR A 88 -3.27 -20.91 0.57
C THR A 88 -4.20 -20.63 -0.61
N ARG A 89 -4.72 -21.67 -1.28
CA ARG A 89 -5.61 -21.56 -2.44
C ARG A 89 -6.68 -22.65 -2.42
N LEU A 90 -7.84 -22.34 -3.00
CA LEU A 90 -8.87 -23.33 -3.31
C LEU A 90 -8.62 -23.93 -4.70
N LEU A 91 -8.85 -25.24 -4.80
CA LEU A 91 -8.89 -26.01 -6.03
C LEU A 91 -10.26 -26.68 -6.11
N ALA A 92 -10.90 -26.63 -7.27
CA ALA A 92 -12.14 -27.36 -7.51
C ALA A 92 -11.90 -28.50 -8.49
N TYR A 93 -12.46 -29.67 -8.19
CA TYR A 93 -12.56 -30.78 -9.13
C TYR A 93 -14.03 -30.98 -9.47
N VAL A 94 -14.33 -30.99 -10.77
CA VAL A 94 -15.68 -30.99 -11.30
C VAL A 94 -15.86 -32.19 -12.22
N VAL A 95 -16.95 -32.93 -12.05
CA VAL A 95 -17.42 -33.92 -13.01
C VAL A 95 -18.44 -33.24 -13.91
N PRO A 96 -18.16 -33.03 -15.20
CA PRO A 96 -19.08 -32.33 -16.09
C PRO A 96 -20.27 -33.22 -16.50
N ASP A 97 -21.43 -32.62 -16.76
CA ASP A 97 -22.54 -33.26 -17.46
C ASP A 97 -22.35 -33.24 -19.01
N ASP A 98 -23.33 -33.75 -19.76
CA ASP A 98 -23.28 -33.82 -21.23
C ASP A 98 -23.20 -32.45 -21.94
N SER A 99 -23.32 -31.32 -21.22
CA SER A 99 -23.17 -29.96 -21.75
C SER A 99 -21.72 -29.46 -21.80
N ASP A 100 -20.78 -30.17 -21.17
CA ASP A 100 -19.33 -29.93 -21.22
C ASP A 100 -18.93 -28.46 -20.95
N PRO A 101 -19.18 -27.94 -19.73
CA PRO A 101 -18.94 -26.53 -19.41
C PRO A 101 -17.45 -26.20 -19.39
N THR A 102 -17.12 -24.98 -19.77
CA THR A 102 -15.76 -24.45 -19.64
C THR A 102 -15.47 -23.96 -18.22
N SER A 103 -14.20 -23.94 -17.82
CA SER A 103 -13.77 -23.37 -16.53
C SER A 103 -14.12 -21.89 -16.38
N ILE A 104 -14.23 -21.15 -17.50
CA ILE A 104 -14.64 -19.73 -17.53
C ILE A 104 -16.11 -19.59 -17.16
N GLU A 105 -16.99 -20.39 -17.78
CA GLU A 105 -18.43 -20.37 -17.49
C GLU A 105 -18.70 -20.74 -16.03
N LEU A 106 -18.00 -21.75 -15.52
CA LEU A 106 -18.10 -22.12 -14.10
C LEU A 106 -17.56 -21.02 -13.18
N ARG A 107 -16.42 -20.42 -13.52
CA ARG A 107 -15.86 -19.31 -12.73
C ARG A 107 -16.78 -18.08 -12.73
N GLN A 108 -17.35 -17.71 -13.87
CA GLN A 108 -18.31 -16.61 -13.99
C GLN A 108 -19.56 -16.89 -13.17
N GLY A 109 -20.14 -18.08 -13.29
CA GLY A 109 -21.30 -18.49 -12.49
C GLY A 109 -21.02 -18.48 -10.99
N LEU A 110 -19.81 -18.89 -10.56
CA LEU A 110 -19.41 -18.75 -9.17
C LEU A 110 -19.24 -17.29 -8.74
N GLN A 111 -18.68 -16.43 -9.61
CA GLN A 111 -18.49 -15.00 -9.32
C GLN A 111 -19.81 -14.24 -9.16
N GLU A 112 -20.92 -14.76 -9.71
CA GLU A 112 -22.26 -14.19 -9.48
C GLU A 112 -22.77 -14.44 -8.05
N SER A 113 -22.29 -15.50 -7.39
CA SER A 113 -22.82 -15.96 -6.10
C SER A 113 -21.81 -15.94 -4.95
N LEU A 114 -20.51 -15.87 -5.25
CA LEU A 114 -19.42 -15.98 -4.30
C LEU A 114 -18.39 -14.86 -4.48
N PRO A 115 -17.75 -14.39 -3.39
CA PRO A 115 -16.66 -13.45 -3.49
C PRO A 115 -15.37 -14.11 -4.04
N GLU A 116 -14.53 -13.35 -4.75
CA GLU A 116 -13.37 -13.87 -5.51
C GLU A 116 -12.40 -14.75 -4.70
N TYR A 117 -12.25 -14.53 -3.38
CA TYR A 117 -11.36 -15.34 -2.54
C TYR A 117 -11.92 -16.75 -2.27
N MET A 118 -13.22 -16.94 -2.45
CA MET A 118 -13.89 -18.25 -2.42
C MET A 118 -13.91 -18.90 -3.81
N ILE A 119 -13.57 -18.16 -4.87
CA ILE A 119 -13.49 -18.70 -6.21
C ILE A 119 -12.25 -19.59 -6.31
N PRO A 120 -12.39 -20.85 -6.72
CA PRO A 120 -11.26 -21.74 -6.93
C PRO A 120 -10.23 -21.10 -7.86
N SER A 121 -8.97 -21.14 -7.43
CA SER A 121 -7.84 -20.66 -8.23
C SER A 121 -7.66 -21.48 -9.50
N GLN A 122 -8.07 -22.75 -9.46
CA GLN A 122 -8.09 -23.68 -10.58
C GLN A 122 -9.34 -24.58 -10.48
N ILE A 123 -9.97 -24.85 -11.63
CA ILE A 123 -11.08 -25.81 -11.79
C ILE A 123 -10.57 -26.92 -12.71
N MET A 124 -10.57 -28.17 -12.23
CA MET A 124 -10.07 -29.34 -12.94
C MET A 124 -11.21 -30.31 -13.22
N PHE A 125 -11.31 -30.80 -14.46
CA PHE A 125 -12.37 -31.72 -14.86
C PHE A 125 -11.95 -33.17 -14.66
N LEU A 126 -12.84 -33.99 -14.09
CA LEU A 126 -12.65 -35.42 -13.89
C LEU A 126 -13.80 -36.20 -14.51
N SER A 127 -13.52 -37.42 -15.00
CA SER A 127 -14.59 -38.31 -15.47
C SER A 127 -15.46 -38.86 -14.34
N ALA A 128 -14.93 -38.91 -13.11
CA ALA A 128 -15.65 -39.27 -11.88
C ALA A 128 -14.81 -38.87 -10.65
N LEU A 129 -15.47 -38.55 -9.53
CA LEU A 129 -14.76 -38.32 -8.26
C LEU A 129 -14.24 -39.66 -7.67
N PRO A 130 -12.98 -39.72 -7.20
CA PRO A 130 -12.42 -40.95 -6.65
C PRO A 130 -13.08 -41.27 -5.30
N VAL A 131 -13.69 -42.45 -5.18
CA VAL A 131 -14.33 -42.93 -3.94
C VAL A 131 -13.48 -44.00 -3.25
N GLY A 132 -13.26 -43.84 -1.95
CA GLY A 132 -12.56 -44.81 -1.11
C GLY A 132 -13.43 -46.00 -0.70
N GLN A 133 -12.84 -46.96 0.02
CA GLN A 133 -13.51 -48.23 0.41
C GLN A 133 -14.78 -48.04 1.27
N SER A 134 -14.95 -46.87 1.90
CA SER A 134 -16.15 -46.53 2.68
C SER A 134 -17.28 -45.92 1.84
N GLY A 135 -17.12 -45.79 0.53
CA GLY A 135 -18.08 -45.10 -0.35
C GLY A 135 -18.10 -43.58 -0.19
N LYS A 136 -17.06 -42.99 0.40
CA LYS A 136 -16.86 -41.53 0.50
C LYS A 136 -15.77 -41.10 -0.47
N ILE A 137 -15.84 -39.85 -0.94
CA ILE A 137 -14.79 -39.27 -1.78
C ILE A 137 -13.46 -39.31 -1.02
N ASP A 138 -12.44 -39.87 -1.66
CA ASP A 138 -11.08 -39.94 -1.14
C ASP A 138 -10.24 -38.80 -1.73
N GLN A 139 -10.16 -37.70 -0.99
CA GLN A 139 -9.40 -36.51 -1.40
C GLN A 139 -7.92 -36.79 -1.63
N SER A 140 -7.36 -37.86 -1.07
CA SER A 140 -5.94 -38.22 -1.25
C SER A 140 -5.64 -38.79 -2.65
N LEU A 141 -6.68 -39.20 -3.38
CA LEU A 141 -6.61 -39.74 -4.74
C LEU A 141 -6.93 -38.70 -5.82
N LEU A 142 -7.21 -37.45 -5.43
CA LEU A 142 -7.40 -36.36 -6.39
C LEU A 142 -6.07 -36.05 -7.09
N PRO A 143 -6.07 -35.79 -8.41
CA PRO A 143 -4.85 -35.37 -9.11
C PRO A 143 -4.27 -34.11 -8.47
N PRO A 144 -2.94 -33.94 -8.38
CA PRO A 144 -2.36 -32.70 -7.88
C PRO A 144 -2.69 -31.50 -8.79
N PRO A 145 -2.69 -30.25 -8.26
CA PRO A 145 -2.90 -29.06 -9.08
C PRO A 145 -1.86 -29.01 -10.20
N THR A 146 -2.33 -28.87 -11.41
CA THR A 146 -1.47 -28.88 -12.59
C THR A 146 -0.74 -27.53 -12.66
N ARG A 147 0.60 -27.55 -12.58
CA ARG A 147 1.46 -26.44 -13.05
C ARG A 147 1.50 -26.33 -14.57
N GLU A 148 0.94 -27.35 -15.21
CA GLU A 148 0.75 -27.44 -16.64
C GLU A 148 -0.55 -26.72 -17.02
N ARG A 149 -0.54 -26.15 -18.21
CA ARG A 149 -1.61 -25.37 -18.82
C ARG A 149 -2.93 -26.18 -18.87
N PRO A 150 -4.11 -25.57 -18.69
CA PRO A 150 -5.39 -26.25 -18.88
C PRO A 150 -5.49 -26.88 -20.29
N GLU A 151 -5.92 -28.14 -20.39
CA GLU A 151 -5.96 -28.93 -21.64
C GLU A 151 -6.86 -28.33 -22.74
N THR A 152 -7.70 -27.34 -22.41
CA THR A 152 -8.61 -26.64 -23.34
C THR A 152 -7.98 -25.49 -24.11
N SER A 153 -6.70 -25.20 -23.88
CA SER A 153 -6.01 -24.07 -24.52
C SER A 153 -5.40 -24.46 -25.88
N THR A 154 -5.75 -23.71 -26.92
CA THR A 154 -5.26 -23.85 -28.30
C THR A 154 -3.72 -24.00 -28.38
N GLU A 155 -3.21 -24.67 -29.41
CA GLU A 155 -1.77 -24.96 -29.64
C GLU A 155 -0.82 -23.85 -29.12
N ILE A 156 0.24 -24.26 -28.40
CA ILE A 156 1.23 -23.35 -27.80
C ILE A 156 1.86 -22.49 -28.89
N SER A 157 1.41 -21.23 -29.00
CA SER A 157 2.16 -20.20 -29.71
C SER A 157 3.28 -19.74 -28.78
N ALA A 158 4.43 -20.39 -28.90
CA ALA A 158 5.60 -20.09 -28.09
C ALA A 158 6.07 -18.63 -28.34
N PRO A 159 6.62 -17.96 -27.33
CA PRO A 159 7.26 -16.66 -27.50
C PRO A 159 8.27 -16.67 -28.64
N THR A 160 8.08 -15.78 -29.61
CA THR A 160 8.91 -15.70 -30.82
C THR A 160 9.92 -14.56 -30.76
N THR A 161 9.62 -13.50 -29.99
CA THR A 161 10.50 -12.35 -29.82
C THR A 161 11.19 -12.34 -28.45
N SER A 162 12.31 -11.61 -28.34
CA SER A 162 13.01 -11.43 -27.06
C SER A 162 12.16 -10.71 -26.01
N LEU A 163 11.27 -9.81 -26.45
CA LEU A 163 10.31 -9.13 -25.59
C LEU A 163 9.23 -10.09 -25.10
N GLU A 164 8.62 -10.87 -25.99
CA GLU A 164 7.64 -11.90 -25.63
C GLU A 164 8.21 -12.92 -24.65
N LEU A 165 9.46 -13.36 -24.84
CA LEU A 165 10.15 -14.28 -23.93
C LEU A 165 10.31 -13.69 -22.53
N SER A 166 10.71 -12.42 -22.44
CA SER A 166 10.90 -11.73 -21.16
C SER A 166 9.57 -11.41 -20.46
N LEU A 167 8.52 -11.09 -21.21
CA LEU A 167 7.17 -10.87 -20.68
C LEU A 167 6.51 -12.17 -20.21
N ALA A 168 6.62 -13.26 -20.99
CA ALA A 168 6.14 -14.57 -20.59
C ALA A 168 6.86 -15.07 -19.31
N GLY A 169 8.15 -14.79 -19.17
CA GLY A 169 8.90 -15.07 -17.95
C GLY A 169 8.37 -14.30 -16.73
N LEU A 170 8.07 -13.00 -16.88
CA LEU A 170 7.43 -12.22 -15.81
C LEU A 170 6.05 -12.77 -15.44
N TRP A 171 5.24 -13.12 -16.43
CA TRP A 171 3.92 -13.70 -16.16
C TRP A 171 4.04 -15.04 -15.43
N SER A 172 5.02 -15.87 -15.80
CA SER A 172 5.29 -17.15 -15.16
C SER A 172 5.62 -16.98 -13.67
N GLU A 173 6.42 -15.97 -13.33
CA GLU A 173 6.73 -15.63 -11.93
C GLU A 173 5.50 -15.14 -11.15
N PHE A 174 4.68 -14.28 -11.74
CA PHE A 174 3.50 -13.72 -11.08
C PHE A 174 2.34 -14.73 -10.94
N LEU A 175 2.13 -15.58 -11.94
CA LEU A 175 1.05 -16.57 -12.00
C LEU A 175 1.45 -17.94 -11.45
N GLU A 176 2.74 -18.18 -11.25
CA GLU A 176 3.33 -19.47 -10.83
C GLU A 176 3.03 -20.63 -11.79
N ILE A 177 3.09 -20.38 -13.10
CA ILE A 177 2.84 -21.35 -14.17
C ILE A 177 4.12 -21.56 -14.98
N ASP A 178 4.50 -22.82 -15.26
CA ASP A 178 5.81 -23.16 -15.83
C ASP A 178 5.99 -22.71 -17.29
N SER A 179 4.90 -22.62 -18.07
CA SER A 179 4.94 -22.21 -19.48
C SER A 179 3.71 -21.40 -19.86
N ILE A 180 3.93 -20.23 -20.47
CA ILE A 180 2.89 -19.29 -20.90
C ILE A 180 2.99 -19.06 -22.41
N GLY A 181 1.89 -19.32 -23.12
CA GLY A 181 1.74 -19.01 -24.54
C GLY A 181 1.46 -17.53 -24.75
N ILE A 182 1.89 -16.97 -25.90
CA ILE A 182 1.77 -15.52 -26.13
C ILE A 182 0.33 -15.01 -26.24
N HIS A 183 -0.60 -15.91 -26.56
CA HIS A 183 -2.04 -15.62 -26.67
C HIS A 183 -2.83 -16.10 -25.46
N ASP A 184 -2.16 -16.61 -24.42
CA ASP A 184 -2.84 -17.01 -23.20
C ASP A 184 -3.42 -15.77 -22.52
N ASN A 185 -4.69 -15.88 -22.11
CA ASN A 185 -5.38 -14.81 -21.41
C ASN A 185 -4.95 -14.81 -19.94
N PHE A 186 -4.53 -13.64 -19.45
CA PHE A 186 -4.07 -13.45 -18.07
C PHE A 186 -5.06 -13.97 -17.02
N TYR A 187 -6.36 -13.82 -17.26
CA TYR A 187 -7.42 -14.23 -16.32
C TYR A 187 -7.73 -15.72 -16.41
N GLU A 188 -7.60 -16.34 -17.59
CA GLU A 188 -7.73 -17.80 -17.77
C GLU A 188 -6.64 -18.55 -17.01
N LEU A 189 -5.45 -17.94 -16.91
CA LEU A 189 -4.32 -18.45 -16.15
C LEU A 189 -4.40 -18.17 -14.63
N GLY A 190 -5.53 -17.67 -14.13
CA GLY A 190 -5.71 -17.43 -12.69
C GLY A 190 -5.26 -16.04 -12.20
N GLY A 191 -4.93 -15.13 -13.11
CA GLY A 191 -4.63 -13.73 -12.77
C GLY A 191 -5.86 -12.93 -12.32
N HIS A 192 -5.63 -11.87 -11.54
CA HIS A 192 -6.66 -10.94 -11.05
C HIS A 192 -6.15 -9.48 -11.05
N SER A 193 -7.04 -8.49 -10.90
CA SER A 193 -6.73 -7.05 -11.10
C SER A 193 -5.59 -6.51 -10.23
N LEU A 194 -5.44 -7.01 -9.00
CA LEU A 194 -4.29 -6.65 -8.15
C LEU A 194 -2.96 -7.19 -8.70
N LEU A 195 -2.93 -8.47 -9.11
CA LEU A 195 -1.76 -9.10 -9.71
C LEU A 195 -1.39 -8.38 -11.02
N LEU A 196 -2.40 -8.01 -11.81
CA LEU A 196 -2.26 -7.26 -13.05
C LEU A 196 -1.63 -5.88 -12.81
N THR A 197 -2.12 -5.13 -11.83
CA THR A 197 -1.60 -3.80 -11.51
C THR A 197 -0.14 -3.86 -11.05
N GLN A 198 0.20 -4.85 -10.21
CA GLN A 198 1.58 -5.10 -9.77
C GLN A 198 2.48 -5.49 -10.95
N MET A 199 1.98 -6.33 -11.86
CA MET A 199 2.68 -6.75 -13.07
C MET A 199 2.93 -5.58 -14.02
N LEU A 200 1.91 -4.76 -14.34
CA LEU A 200 2.07 -3.58 -15.21
C LEU A 200 3.04 -2.55 -14.62
N SER A 201 3.05 -2.37 -13.30
CA SER A 201 4.04 -1.54 -12.61
C SER A 201 5.47 -2.09 -12.75
N ALA A 202 5.65 -3.40 -12.54
CA ALA A 202 6.94 -4.06 -12.73
C ALA A 202 7.43 -3.98 -14.19
N ILE A 203 6.52 -4.07 -15.16
CA ILE A 203 6.79 -3.89 -16.60
C ILE A 203 7.22 -2.45 -16.87
N SER A 204 6.50 -1.45 -16.34
CA SER A 204 6.86 -0.04 -16.50
C SER A 204 8.27 0.24 -15.98
N ILE A 205 8.62 -0.31 -14.81
CA ILE A 205 9.96 -0.17 -14.22
C ILE A 205 11.02 -0.88 -15.07
N ARG A 206 10.71 -2.06 -15.63
CA ARG A 206 11.68 -2.88 -16.37
C ARG A 206 11.96 -2.37 -17.78
N TYR A 207 10.95 -1.89 -18.48
CA TYR A 207 11.05 -1.53 -19.89
C TYR A 207 11.00 -0.01 -20.13
N GLY A 208 10.77 0.81 -19.09
CA GLY A 208 10.71 2.27 -19.22
C GLY A 208 9.53 2.77 -20.05
N LYS A 209 8.46 1.96 -20.15
CA LYS A 209 7.25 2.29 -20.92
C LYS A 209 6.02 2.12 -20.04
N GLN A 210 5.21 3.17 -19.95
CA GLN A 210 3.91 3.07 -19.29
C GLN A 210 2.92 2.34 -20.20
N VAL A 211 2.33 1.29 -19.68
CA VAL A 211 1.18 0.61 -20.29
C VAL A 211 -0.03 0.97 -19.43
N LEU A 212 -0.97 1.73 -19.99
CA LEU A 212 -2.19 2.07 -19.28
C LEU A 212 -3.05 0.82 -19.12
N LEU A 213 -3.67 0.67 -17.95
CA LEU A 213 -4.57 -0.47 -17.69
C LEU A 213 -5.71 -0.52 -18.71
N ALA A 214 -6.22 0.65 -19.13
CA ALA A 214 -7.27 0.79 -20.14
C ALA A 214 -6.86 0.23 -21.51
N ASP A 215 -5.57 0.32 -21.87
CA ASP A 215 -5.06 -0.17 -23.15
C ASP A 215 -4.83 -1.68 -23.14
N PHE A 216 -4.53 -2.25 -21.96
CA PHE A 216 -4.23 -3.67 -21.80
C PHE A 216 -5.46 -4.53 -21.49
N HIS A 217 -6.39 -4.05 -20.65
CA HIS A 217 -7.59 -4.78 -20.23
C HIS A 217 -8.44 -5.36 -21.38
N PRO A 218 -8.59 -4.70 -22.56
CA PRO A 218 -9.39 -5.24 -23.66
C PRO A 218 -8.84 -6.53 -24.26
N SER A 219 -7.54 -6.79 -24.14
CA SER A 219 -6.91 -8.02 -24.66
C SER A 219 -5.72 -8.40 -23.76
N PRO A 220 -5.96 -9.06 -22.62
CA PRO A 220 -4.94 -9.28 -21.61
C PRO A 220 -4.07 -10.49 -21.99
N THR A 221 -3.24 -10.35 -23.03
CA THR A 221 -2.33 -11.38 -23.55
C THR A 221 -0.89 -10.87 -23.62
N VAL A 222 0.10 -11.76 -23.58
CA VAL A 222 1.52 -11.38 -23.72
C VAL A 222 1.79 -10.72 -25.08
N ALA A 223 1.17 -11.19 -26.16
CA ALA A 223 1.29 -10.62 -27.50
C ALA A 223 0.74 -9.18 -27.58
N HIS A 224 -0.42 -8.91 -26.97
CA HIS A 224 -0.99 -7.56 -26.93
C HIS A 224 -0.14 -6.63 -26.06
N LEU A 225 0.35 -7.12 -24.92
CA LEU A 225 1.27 -6.37 -24.08
C LEU A 225 2.57 -6.02 -24.80
N ALA A 226 3.15 -6.97 -25.53
CA ALA A 226 4.33 -6.75 -26.36
C ALA A 226 4.06 -5.67 -27.41
N SER A 227 2.91 -5.73 -28.09
CA SER A 227 2.47 -4.71 -29.06
C SER A 227 2.31 -3.32 -28.44
N LEU A 228 1.71 -3.20 -27.24
CA LEU A 228 1.58 -1.92 -26.53
C LEU A 228 2.95 -1.36 -26.15
N ILE A 229 3.86 -2.20 -25.70
CA ILE A 229 5.24 -1.81 -25.40
C ILE A 229 5.97 -1.42 -26.69
N GLU A 230 5.79 -2.11 -27.80
CA GLU A 230 6.46 -1.78 -29.07
C GLU A 230 5.91 -0.50 -29.73
N SER A 231 4.59 -0.28 -29.64
CA SER A 231 3.90 0.88 -30.22
C SER A 231 3.97 2.14 -29.37
N SER A 232 4.22 2.01 -28.06
CA SER A 232 4.49 3.15 -27.18
C SER A 232 5.82 3.80 -27.58
N GLU A 233 5.80 5.11 -27.88
CA GLU A 233 7.03 5.90 -28.03
C GLU A 233 7.88 5.72 -26.76
N LEU A 234 9.18 5.47 -26.93
CA LEU A 234 10.10 5.48 -25.80
C LEU A 234 9.89 6.81 -25.06
N GLN A 235 9.55 6.76 -23.77
CA GLN A 235 9.68 7.97 -22.97
C GLN A 235 11.10 8.48 -23.14
N ASP A 236 11.24 9.78 -23.40
CA ASP A 236 12.55 10.39 -23.55
C ASP A 236 13.40 9.97 -22.35
N PRO A 237 14.51 9.23 -22.56
CA PRO A 237 15.33 8.78 -21.46
C PRO A 237 15.74 10.00 -20.64
N VAL A 238 15.83 9.84 -19.32
CA VAL A 238 16.36 10.92 -18.47
C VAL A 238 17.74 11.27 -19.03
N LEU A 239 17.83 12.43 -19.69
CA LEU A 239 19.00 12.79 -20.48
C LEU A 239 20.23 12.77 -19.56
N LEU A 240 21.09 11.76 -19.77
CA LEU A 240 22.38 11.60 -19.10
C LEU A 240 23.37 12.63 -19.66
N SER A 241 23.04 13.92 -19.57
CA SER A 241 24.04 14.95 -19.84
C SER A 241 25.09 14.90 -18.73
N LYS A 242 26.37 14.96 -19.12
CA LYS A 242 27.47 14.94 -18.17
C LYS A 242 27.41 16.16 -17.28
N SER A 243 27.10 15.91 -16.01
CA SER A 243 27.47 16.67 -14.82
C SER A 243 27.27 18.18 -14.90
N GLU A 244 26.31 18.68 -14.13
CA GLU A 244 26.59 19.87 -13.34
C GLU A 244 26.20 19.59 -11.88
N PHE A 245 27.15 19.83 -10.97
CA PHE A 245 26.90 19.89 -9.52
C PHE A 245 25.96 21.04 -9.16
N THR A 246 25.58 21.88 -10.13
CA THR A 246 24.62 22.98 -10.00
C THR A 246 23.48 22.72 -10.97
N THR A 247 22.26 22.63 -10.46
CA THR A 247 21.08 22.51 -11.31
C THR A 247 20.01 23.46 -10.82
N GLU A 248 19.08 23.81 -11.69
CA GLU A 248 17.84 24.42 -11.22
C GLU A 248 17.10 23.42 -10.31
N ALA A 249 16.45 23.93 -9.26
CA ALA A 249 15.63 23.12 -8.38
C ALA A 249 14.51 22.43 -9.16
N SER A 250 14.28 21.14 -8.87
CA SER A 250 13.09 20.44 -9.37
C SER A 250 11.82 21.13 -8.87
N PHE A 251 10.67 20.87 -9.52
CA PHE A 251 9.41 21.49 -9.07
C PHE A 251 9.04 21.08 -7.64
N GLN A 252 9.39 19.86 -7.22
CA GLN A 252 9.22 19.41 -5.83
C GLN A 252 10.10 20.22 -4.88
N GLN A 253 11.39 20.41 -5.23
CA GLN A 253 12.31 21.20 -4.41
C GLN A 253 11.86 22.65 -4.29
N GLN A 254 11.32 23.27 -5.35
CA GLN A 254 10.82 24.64 -5.30
C GLN A 254 9.74 24.85 -4.23
N GLY A 255 8.85 23.87 -4.05
CA GLY A 255 7.83 23.91 -2.99
C GLY A 255 8.45 23.94 -1.60
N PHE A 256 9.38 23.02 -1.31
CA PHE A 256 10.08 22.97 -0.02
C PHE A 256 10.96 24.19 0.22
N ILE A 257 11.70 24.66 -0.79
CA ILE A 257 12.52 25.89 -0.69
C ILE A 257 11.61 27.07 -0.35
N PHE A 258 10.48 27.22 -1.05
CA PHE A 258 9.53 28.29 -0.78
C PHE A 258 9.10 28.24 0.69
N THR A 259 8.62 27.11 1.20
CA THR A 259 8.17 27.01 2.59
C THR A 259 9.29 27.31 3.58
N GLN A 260 10.50 26.79 3.39
CA GLN A 260 11.63 27.04 4.28
C GLN A 260 12.07 28.52 4.28
N LEU A 261 11.95 29.23 3.14
CA LEU A 261 12.26 30.66 3.09
C LEU A 261 11.26 31.52 3.89
N PHE A 262 10.00 31.07 4.02
CA PHE A 262 8.99 31.74 4.86
C PHE A 262 9.10 31.37 6.34
N SER A 263 9.53 30.13 6.63
CA SER A 263 9.69 29.62 7.99
C SER A 263 11.08 28.98 8.18
N PRO A 264 12.17 29.78 8.27
CA PRO A 264 13.54 29.24 8.33
C PRO A 264 13.82 28.36 9.55
N ASP A 265 13.14 28.65 10.66
CA ASP A 265 13.27 27.91 11.92
C ASP A 265 12.36 26.66 11.97
N SER A 266 11.68 26.32 10.88
CA SER A 266 10.80 25.16 10.84
C SER A 266 11.60 23.86 10.70
N SER A 267 11.16 22.84 11.44
CA SER A 267 11.65 21.47 11.33
C SER A 267 10.71 20.55 10.55
N GLU A 268 9.67 21.12 9.93
CA GLU A 268 8.56 20.40 9.33
C GLU A 268 9.03 19.36 8.31
N TYR A 269 10.04 19.68 7.50
CA TYR A 269 10.50 18.79 6.42
C TYR A 269 11.69 17.90 6.79
N ASN A 270 11.95 17.74 8.09
CA ASN A 270 12.93 16.80 8.60
C ASN A 270 12.38 15.36 8.54
N MET A 271 13.07 14.50 7.80
CA MET A 271 12.83 13.06 7.79
C MET A 271 13.77 12.37 8.77
N SER A 272 13.23 11.69 9.77
CA SER A 272 14.05 11.05 10.81
C SER A 272 13.84 9.54 10.88
N LYS A 273 14.93 8.82 11.21
CA LYS A 273 14.97 7.38 11.46
C LYS A 273 15.80 7.13 12.71
N SER A 274 15.37 6.22 13.57
CA SER A 274 16.04 5.86 14.82
C SER A 274 16.14 4.35 14.89
N PHE A 275 17.24 3.87 15.45
CA PHE A 275 17.54 2.46 15.60
C PHE A 275 18.08 2.20 16.99
N ARG A 276 17.51 1.22 17.68
CA ARG A 276 18.12 0.59 18.84
C ARG A 276 19.23 -0.32 18.36
N LEU A 277 20.43 -0.11 18.86
CA LEU A 277 21.61 -0.85 18.49
C LEU A 277 22.13 -1.64 19.70
N GLN A 278 22.17 -2.96 19.56
CA GLN A 278 22.72 -3.88 20.56
C GLN A 278 23.95 -4.59 19.99
N GLY A 279 25.11 -4.38 20.62
CA GLY A 279 26.38 -5.02 20.26
C GLY A 279 27.54 -4.03 20.16
N LYS A 280 28.65 -4.49 19.55
CA LYS A 280 29.91 -3.73 19.46
C LYS A 280 29.89 -2.78 18.27
N LEU A 281 29.31 -1.59 18.48
CA LEU A 281 29.24 -0.53 17.48
C LEU A 281 30.60 0.17 17.31
N SER A 282 31.06 0.29 16.08
CA SER A 282 32.17 1.20 15.73
C SER A 282 31.61 2.53 15.21
N ILE A 283 31.61 3.56 16.05
CA ILE A 283 31.11 4.89 15.65
C ILE A 283 31.98 5.50 14.54
N ASP A 284 33.29 5.22 14.52
CA ASP A 284 34.18 5.70 13.47
C ASP A 284 33.88 5.03 12.12
N ALA A 285 33.54 3.73 12.12
CA ALA A 285 33.10 3.04 10.91
C ALA A 285 31.73 3.56 10.43
N LEU A 286 30.82 3.86 11.35
CA LEU A 286 29.52 4.47 11.04
C LEU A 286 29.68 5.85 10.40
N GLU A 287 30.59 6.67 10.93
CA GLU A 287 30.90 7.98 10.37
C GLU A 287 31.56 7.88 8.98
N SER A 288 32.50 6.94 8.80
CA SER A 288 33.12 6.64 7.49
C SER A 288 32.09 6.18 6.46
N ALA A 289 31.17 5.31 6.89
CA ALA A 289 30.10 4.80 6.04
C ALA A 289 29.15 5.92 5.58
N LEU A 290 28.69 6.78 6.50
CA LEU A 290 27.85 7.92 6.15
C LEU A 290 28.57 8.92 5.22
N ARG A 291 29.87 9.15 5.39
CA ARG A 291 30.65 9.94 4.42
C ARG A 291 30.62 9.31 3.03
N SER A 292 30.79 7.99 2.93
CA SER A 292 30.75 7.27 1.65
C SER A 292 29.36 7.39 0.99
N VAL A 293 28.29 7.30 1.77
CA VAL A 293 26.91 7.57 1.31
C VAL A 293 26.76 8.99 0.78
N ILE A 294 27.27 10.00 1.49
CA ILE A 294 27.20 11.42 1.07
C ILE A 294 28.01 11.68 -0.21
N VAL A 295 29.18 11.05 -0.36
CA VAL A 295 29.98 11.13 -1.60
C VAL A 295 29.22 10.51 -2.77
N ARG A 296 28.64 9.32 -2.56
CA ARG A 296 27.89 8.56 -3.56
C ARG A 296 26.63 9.28 -4.03
N HIS A 297 25.96 10.02 -3.15
CA HIS A 297 24.70 10.71 -3.41
C HIS A 297 24.85 12.23 -3.26
N PRO A 298 25.27 12.96 -4.32
CA PRO A 298 25.53 14.40 -4.26
C PRO A 298 24.37 15.26 -3.75
N VAL A 299 23.12 14.79 -3.88
CA VAL A 299 21.95 15.52 -3.38
C VAL A 299 22.01 15.72 -1.85
N LEU A 300 22.62 14.80 -1.10
CA LEU A 300 22.76 14.91 0.37
C LEU A 300 23.75 16.00 0.80
N ARG A 301 24.65 16.41 -0.09
CA ARG A 301 25.60 17.51 0.09
C ARG A 301 25.23 18.74 -0.75
N SER A 302 23.96 18.85 -1.13
CA SER A 302 23.47 19.98 -1.91
C SER A 302 22.97 21.11 -1.02
N ARG A 303 23.21 22.34 -1.47
CA ARG A 303 22.77 23.59 -0.83
C ARG A 303 21.90 24.38 -1.78
N VAL A 304 20.98 25.15 -1.24
CA VAL A 304 20.10 26.02 -2.00
C VAL A 304 20.74 27.39 -2.17
N VAL A 305 20.86 27.83 -3.41
CA VAL A 305 21.29 29.18 -3.77
C VAL A 305 20.09 29.90 -4.40
N VAL A 306 19.55 30.88 -3.69
CA VAL A 306 18.42 31.68 -4.20
C VAL A 306 18.96 32.78 -5.10
N GLY A 307 18.86 32.59 -6.41
CA GLY A 307 19.16 33.61 -7.42
C GLY A 307 18.01 34.62 -7.58
N LYS A 308 18.23 35.64 -8.42
CA LYS A 308 17.19 36.65 -8.72
C LYS A 308 15.97 36.08 -9.44
N ASP A 309 16.19 35.08 -10.32
CA ASP A 309 15.15 34.54 -11.20
C ASP A 309 14.90 33.03 -11.01
N VAL A 310 15.86 32.31 -10.43
CA VAL A 310 15.80 30.84 -10.27
C VAL A 310 16.42 30.38 -8.95
N GLN A 311 15.84 29.34 -8.36
CA GLN A 311 16.40 28.66 -7.21
C GLN A 311 17.32 27.54 -7.71
N GLN A 312 18.60 27.61 -7.36
CA GLN A 312 19.60 26.62 -7.74
C GLN A 312 19.90 25.68 -6.57
N VAL A 313 20.23 24.44 -6.91
CA VAL A 313 20.67 23.41 -5.97
C VAL A 313 22.10 23.02 -6.36
N VAL A 314 23.03 23.22 -5.42
CA VAL A 314 24.47 23.09 -5.65
C VAL A 314 25.07 22.05 -4.71
N ALA A 315 25.54 20.93 -5.26
CA ALA A 315 26.32 19.94 -4.53
C ALA A 315 27.75 20.44 -4.28
N VAL A 316 28.20 20.45 -3.02
CA VAL A 316 29.54 20.93 -2.64
C VAL A 316 30.55 19.79 -2.55
N ASP A 317 31.69 19.89 -3.23
CA ASP A 317 32.67 18.79 -3.29
C ASP A 317 33.46 18.61 -2.00
N GLN A 318 33.74 19.70 -1.28
CA GLN A 318 34.39 19.66 0.02
C GLN A 318 33.35 19.84 1.11
N PHE A 319 33.24 18.84 1.98
CA PHE A 319 32.33 18.86 3.11
C PHE A 319 32.96 18.20 4.35
N SER A 320 32.51 18.63 5.52
CA SER A 320 32.80 17.97 6.79
C SER A 320 31.52 17.33 7.32
N PHE A 321 31.59 16.07 7.70
CA PHE A 321 30.51 15.34 8.33
C PHE A 321 31.02 14.70 9.62
N ARG A 322 30.24 14.73 10.70
CA ARG A 322 30.53 14.03 11.95
C ARG A 322 29.25 13.42 12.50
N VAL A 323 29.37 12.26 13.14
CA VAL A 323 28.28 11.72 13.95
C VAL A 323 28.33 12.39 15.33
N GLU A 324 27.27 13.09 15.70
CA GLU A 324 27.15 13.71 17.03
C GLU A 324 27.04 12.62 18.09
N ARG A 325 27.74 12.78 19.23
CA ARG A 325 27.85 11.76 20.26
C ARG A 325 27.28 12.28 21.57
N TYR A 326 26.32 11.55 22.11
CA TYR A 326 25.68 11.83 23.39
C TYR A 326 25.78 10.62 24.31
N SER A 327 25.52 10.83 25.59
CA SER A 327 25.40 9.76 26.59
C SER A 327 24.18 10.02 27.45
N SER A 328 23.37 8.99 27.71
CA SER A 328 22.30 9.06 28.69
C SER A 328 22.08 7.69 29.32
N VAL A 329 22.00 7.66 30.65
CA VAL A 329 21.99 6.44 31.47
C VAL A 329 20.83 5.49 31.20
N ASP A 330 19.69 5.99 30.72
CA ASP A 330 18.56 5.18 30.27
C ASP A 330 17.68 5.99 29.29
N ARG A 331 17.00 5.25 28.42
CA ARG A 331 16.07 5.73 27.39
C ARG A 331 14.74 6.20 27.96
N SER A 332 14.38 5.79 29.18
CA SER A 332 13.17 6.30 29.85
C SER A 332 13.35 7.70 30.42
N CYS A 333 14.59 8.13 30.64
CA CYS A 333 14.91 9.40 31.27
C CYS A 333 14.54 10.59 30.39
N THR A 334 14.23 11.72 31.04
CA THR A 334 13.89 12.99 30.38
C THR A 334 15.04 13.49 29.51
N GLU A 335 16.29 13.31 29.95
CA GLU A 335 17.49 13.68 29.20
C GLU A 335 17.54 13.05 27.81
N TYR A 336 17.35 11.74 27.68
CA TYR A 336 17.32 11.06 26.38
C TYR A 336 16.21 11.62 25.47
N LYS A 337 15.02 11.85 26.04
CA LYS A 337 13.87 12.40 25.31
C LYS A 337 14.15 13.81 24.81
N ASP A 338 14.80 14.64 25.62
CA ASP A 338 15.15 16.02 25.27
C ASP A 338 16.26 16.04 24.20
N ILE A 339 17.32 15.23 24.35
CA ILE A 339 18.38 15.06 23.34
C ILE A 339 17.78 14.64 22.00
N THR A 340 16.95 13.60 22.00
CA THR A 340 16.33 13.06 20.78
C THR A 340 15.42 14.09 20.13
N ARG A 341 14.59 14.79 20.94
CA ARG A 341 13.69 15.83 20.45
C ARG A 341 14.47 16.97 19.82
N GLU A 342 15.42 17.55 20.54
CA GLU A 342 16.23 18.68 20.06
C GLU A 342 16.98 18.30 18.78
N PHE A 343 17.56 17.10 18.73
CA PHE A 343 18.29 16.63 17.55
C PHE A 343 17.40 16.42 16.32
N VAL A 344 16.20 15.86 16.50
CA VAL A 344 15.25 15.60 15.39
C VAL A 344 14.57 16.89 14.92
N SER A 345 14.20 17.79 15.85
CA SER A 345 13.52 19.05 15.54
C SER A 345 14.47 20.21 15.24
N ARG A 346 15.79 20.01 15.23
CA ARG A 346 16.73 21.07 14.83
C ARG A 346 16.46 21.47 13.36
N PRO A 347 16.20 22.74 13.03
CA PRO A 347 16.01 23.15 11.64
C PRO A 347 17.28 22.89 10.80
N PHE A 348 17.13 22.68 9.50
CA PHE A 348 18.27 22.71 8.58
C PHE A 348 18.40 24.11 7.99
N ASP A 349 19.62 24.66 7.99
CA ASP A 349 19.93 25.80 7.14
C ASP A 349 20.15 25.29 5.71
N ILE A 350 19.13 25.43 4.86
CA ILE A 350 19.16 24.95 3.48
C ILE A 350 20.25 25.60 2.61
N ALA A 351 20.82 26.73 3.05
CA ALA A 351 21.89 27.42 2.34
C ALA A 351 23.30 26.93 2.73
N SER A 352 23.48 26.31 3.90
CA SER A 352 24.82 25.93 4.40
C SER A 352 24.96 24.47 4.84
N ASP A 353 23.89 23.85 5.32
CA ASP A 353 23.97 22.52 5.90
C ASP A 353 24.10 21.44 4.83
N LEU A 354 24.61 20.28 5.23
CA LEU A 354 24.38 19.05 4.50
C LEU A 354 22.93 18.64 4.76
N MET A 355 22.24 18.09 3.76
CA MET A 355 20.85 17.63 3.88
C MET A 355 20.73 16.31 4.67
N VAL A 356 21.71 16.04 5.54
CA VAL A 356 21.82 14.87 6.40
C VAL A 356 22.64 15.19 7.65
N ARG A 357 22.19 14.68 8.79
CA ARG A 357 22.92 14.66 10.07
C ARG A 357 22.65 13.36 10.81
N ALA A 358 23.56 12.97 11.70
CA ALA A 358 23.40 11.76 12.48
C ALA A 358 23.92 11.91 13.90
N ALA A 359 23.29 11.20 14.83
CA ALA A 359 23.69 11.12 16.22
C ALA A 359 23.73 9.68 16.73
N VAL A 360 24.58 9.43 17.71
CA VAL A 360 24.60 8.22 18.53
C VAL A 360 24.46 8.62 19.99
N VAL A 361 23.47 8.05 20.67
CA VAL A 361 23.31 8.16 22.13
C VAL A 361 23.75 6.85 22.75
N ALA A 362 24.79 6.87 23.57
CA ALA A 362 25.26 5.70 24.30
C ALA A 362 24.47 5.53 25.62
N HIS A 363 23.95 4.32 25.85
CA HIS A 363 23.24 3.94 27.08
C HIS A 363 24.09 3.01 27.95
N ALA A 364 24.79 2.07 27.31
CA ALA A 364 25.75 1.16 27.93
C ALA A 364 26.86 0.82 26.91
N PRO A 365 27.94 0.11 27.29
CA PRO A 365 29.05 -0.21 26.38
C PRO A 365 28.66 -0.91 25.07
N GLU A 366 27.56 -1.66 25.07
CA GLU A 366 27.03 -2.35 23.89
C GLU A 366 25.57 -1.98 23.58
N GLU A 367 25.05 -0.90 24.17
CA GLU A 367 23.68 -0.44 23.96
C GLU A 367 23.67 1.03 23.53
N HIS A 368 23.17 1.28 22.33
CA HIS A 368 23.16 2.61 21.73
C HIS A 368 21.84 2.89 21.03
N THR A 369 21.51 4.16 20.86
CA THR A 369 20.50 4.63 19.91
C THR A 369 21.19 5.37 18.79
N PHE A 370 20.94 4.99 17.53
CA PHE A 370 21.40 5.71 16.35
C PHE A 370 20.25 6.48 15.72
N ILE A 371 20.41 7.78 15.51
CA ILE A 371 19.42 8.67 14.91
C ILE A 371 20.00 9.24 13.61
N LEU A 372 19.30 9.08 12.51
CA LEU A 372 19.60 9.65 11.20
C LEU A 372 18.50 10.64 10.84
N VAL A 373 18.86 11.87 10.50
CA VAL A 373 17.92 12.89 10.04
C VAL A 373 18.37 13.39 8.67
N THR A 374 17.48 13.36 7.69
CA THR A 374 17.65 13.90 6.34
C THR A 374 16.58 14.95 6.05
N HIS A 375 16.81 15.82 5.07
CA HIS A 375 15.80 16.83 4.69
C HIS A 375 15.03 16.41 3.42
N HIS A 376 13.71 16.69 3.36
CA HIS A 376 12.87 16.35 2.20
C HIS A 376 13.31 17.00 0.88
N LEU A 377 14.18 18.03 0.90
CA LEU A 377 14.82 18.57 -0.31
C LEU A 377 15.74 17.56 -1.03
N ALA A 378 16.29 16.60 -0.28
CA ALA A 378 17.25 15.62 -0.78
C ALA A 378 16.75 14.18 -0.71
N THR A 379 15.70 13.90 0.06
CA THR A 379 15.22 12.54 0.29
C THR A 379 13.70 12.45 0.28
N ASP A 380 13.19 11.36 -0.28
CA ASP A 380 11.84 10.85 -0.06
C ASP A 380 11.86 9.51 0.70
N HIS A 381 10.69 8.90 0.93
CA HIS A 381 10.58 7.62 1.64
C HIS A 381 11.39 6.50 0.94
N HIS A 382 11.38 6.45 -0.40
CA HIS A 382 12.17 5.48 -1.16
C HIS A 382 13.67 5.73 -1.01
N SER A 383 14.11 6.98 -1.13
CA SER A 383 15.50 7.40 -0.91
C SER A 383 16.01 7.03 0.46
N ALA A 384 15.18 7.17 1.51
CA ALA A 384 15.58 6.77 2.85
C ALA A 384 15.93 5.27 2.92
N THR A 385 15.25 4.40 2.15
CA THR A 385 15.61 2.98 2.07
C THR A 385 16.96 2.75 1.37
N ILE A 386 17.25 3.52 0.31
CA ILE A 386 18.54 3.47 -0.41
C ILE A 386 19.67 3.96 0.49
N VAL A 387 19.47 5.08 1.20
CA VAL A 387 20.45 5.64 2.14
C VAL A 387 20.78 4.63 3.24
N LEU A 388 19.78 3.95 3.82
CA LEU A 388 20.00 2.94 4.85
C LEU A 388 20.69 1.68 4.30
N ARG A 389 20.33 1.23 3.09
CA ARG A 389 21.00 0.11 2.42
C ARG A 389 22.49 0.41 2.15
N ASP A 390 22.77 1.60 1.63
CA ASP A 390 24.15 2.00 1.30
C ASP A 390 24.96 2.22 2.60
N LEU A 391 24.34 2.75 3.66
CA LEU A 391 24.94 2.82 4.99
C LEU A 391 25.32 1.44 5.52
N GLU A 392 24.39 0.47 5.45
CA GLU A 392 24.62 -0.92 5.84
C GLU A 392 25.83 -1.52 5.12
N TYR A 393 25.86 -1.37 3.79
CA TYR A 393 26.96 -1.87 2.95
C TYR A 393 28.30 -1.24 3.36
N TYR A 394 28.37 0.09 3.43
CA TYR A 394 29.61 0.79 3.68
C TYR A 394 30.13 0.59 5.10
N TYR A 395 29.24 0.46 6.10
CA TYR A 395 29.63 0.11 7.46
C TYR A 395 30.26 -1.28 7.50
N ASN A 396 29.58 -2.28 6.92
CA ASN A 396 30.06 -3.65 6.92
C ASN A 396 31.39 -3.79 6.18
N ARG A 397 31.54 -3.09 5.05
CA ARG A 397 32.78 -2.98 4.29
C ARG A 397 33.95 -2.49 5.16
N GLU A 398 33.73 -1.41 5.91
CA GLU A 398 34.75 -0.82 6.76
C GLU A 398 35.19 -1.81 7.86
N ILE A 399 34.24 -2.49 8.50
CA ILE A 399 34.52 -3.48 9.55
C ILE A 399 35.38 -4.65 9.04
N ILE A 400 35.13 -5.14 7.83
CA ILE A 400 35.89 -6.25 7.24
C ILE A 400 37.17 -5.80 6.53
N GLY A 401 37.45 -4.50 6.44
CA GLY A 401 38.61 -3.95 5.75
C GLY A 401 38.59 -4.11 4.23
N SER A 402 37.40 -4.12 3.62
CA SER A 402 37.24 -4.23 2.16
C SER A 402 37.29 -2.86 1.47
N THR A 403 37.73 -2.81 0.22
CA THR A 403 37.76 -1.58 -0.62
C THR A 403 36.71 -1.60 -1.74
N ALA A 404 35.81 -2.59 -1.73
CA ALA A 404 34.76 -2.70 -2.74
C ALA A 404 33.81 -1.48 -2.72
N GLU A 405 33.33 -1.07 -3.89
CA GLU A 405 32.39 0.03 -4.05
C GLU A 405 31.06 -0.48 -4.62
N LEU A 406 29.97 0.20 -4.28
CA LEU A 406 28.68 -0.04 -4.90
C LEU A 406 28.70 0.48 -6.35
N PRO A 407 28.02 -0.17 -7.31
CA PRO A 407 27.89 0.32 -8.68
C PRO A 407 27.36 1.75 -8.71
N THR A 408 27.94 2.65 -9.51
CA THR A 408 27.45 4.03 -9.61
C THR A 408 26.02 4.05 -10.15
N PRO A 409 25.09 4.85 -9.57
CA PRO A 409 23.75 5.01 -10.14
C PRO A 409 23.82 5.49 -11.59
N GLU A 410 22.88 5.04 -12.43
CA GLU A 410 22.84 5.39 -13.85
C GLU A 410 22.54 6.88 -14.08
N ALA A 411 21.83 7.52 -13.16
CA ALA A 411 21.54 8.94 -13.14
C ALA A 411 21.80 9.58 -11.76
N LEU A 412 21.87 10.90 -11.73
CA LEU A 412 21.92 11.73 -10.52
C LEU A 412 20.65 12.57 -10.42
N TYR A 413 20.26 12.93 -9.20
CA TYR A 413 19.05 13.73 -8.99
C TYR A 413 19.05 15.09 -9.70
N GLY A 414 20.21 15.74 -9.83
CA GLY A 414 20.33 16.98 -10.61
C GLY A 414 19.99 16.79 -12.09
N GLN A 415 20.35 15.64 -12.68
CA GLN A 415 20.00 15.31 -14.07
C GLN A 415 18.48 15.11 -14.21
N TYR A 416 17.86 14.43 -13.25
CA TYR A 416 16.40 14.33 -13.18
C TYR A 416 15.74 15.71 -13.05
N ALA A 417 16.25 16.58 -12.17
CA ALA A 417 15.71 17.93 -12.00
C ALA A 417 15.77 18.72 -13.32
N ALA A 418 16.91 18.70 -14.01
CA ALA A 418 17.07 19.36 -15.31
C ALA A 418 16.14 18.79 -16.38
N TRP A 419 16.04 17.47 -16.48
CA TRP A 419 15.13 16.78 -17.41
C TRP A 419 13.67 17.14 -17.14
N GLN A 420 13.25 17.16 -15.87
CA GLN A 420 11.88 17.50 -15.48
C GLN A 420 11.49 18.92 -15.92
N ARG A 421 12.41 19.89 -15.85
CA ARG A 421 12.17 21.27 -16.30
C ARG A 421 11.90 21.34 -17.81
N GLU A 422 12.51 20.47 -18.60
CA GLU A 422 12.27 20.39 -20.04
C GLU A 422 10.98 19.62 -20.35
N ALA A 423 10.79 18.46 -19.73
CA ALA A 423 9.63 17.59 -19.94
C ALA A 423 8.30 18.33 -19.69
N VAL A 424 8.24 19.14 -18.63
CA VAL A 424 7.03 19.87 -18.23
C VAL A 424 6.59 20.93 -19.24
N LYS A 425 7.45 21.41 -20.14
CA LYS A 425 7.03 22.30 -21.22
C LYS A 425 5.97 21.64 -22.11
N HIS A 426 6.03 20.32 -22.26
CA HIS A 426 5.07 19.55 -23.05
C HIS A 426 3.74 19.38 -22.31
N SER A 427 3.70 19.33 -20.98
CA SER A 427 2.46 19.20 -20.20
C SER A 427 1.78 20.53 -19.86
N GLN A 428 2.27 21.67 -20.39
CA GLN A 428 1.68 22.99 -20.14
C GLN A 428 0.21 23.11 -20.61
N TYR A 429 -0.22 22.34 -21.61
CA TYR A 429 -1.62 22.36 -22.02
C TYR A 429 -2.55 21.76 -20.94
N GLN A 430 -2.08 20.74 -20.20
CA GLN A 430 -2.82 20.11 -19.11
C GLN A 430 -3.00 21.05 -17.91
N LEU A 431 -2.12 22.06 -17.72
CA LEU A 431 -2.26 23.03 -16.63
C LEU A 431 -3.59 23.78 -16.67
N LYS A 432 -4.09 24.07 -17.88
CA LYS A 432 -5.39 24.73 -18.03
C LYS A 432 -6.51 23.81 -17.60
N GLU A 433 -6.49 22.54 -18.03
CA GLU A 433 -7.48 21.53 -17.67
C GLU A 433 -7.51 21.30 -16.16
N TRP A 434 -6.33 21.16 -15.53
CA TRP A 434 -6.18 21.10 -14.08
C TRP A 434 -6.74 22.31 -13.35
N ARG A 435 -6.44 23.50 -13.83
CA ARG A 435 -6.94 24.74 -13.21
C ARG A 435 -8.46 24.81 -13.31
N ASP A 436 -9.03 24.48 -14.47
CA ASP A 436 -10.48 24.47 -14.68
C ASP A 436 -11.15 23.36 -13.83
N HIS A 437 -10.49 22.22 -13.65
CA HIS A 437 -10.94 21.09 -12.81
C HIS A 437 -10.94 21.42 -11.31
N LEU A 438 -9.95 22.16 -10.81
CA LEU A 438 -9.84 22.52 -9.39
C LEU A 438 -10.43 23.89 -9.04
N GLN A 439 -10.90 24.65 -10.03
CA GLN A 439 -11.46 25.97 -9.79
C GLN A 439 -12.68 25.89 -8.87
N GLY A 440 -12.61 26.61 -7.74
CA GLY A 440 -13.72 26.72 -6.79
C GLY A 440 -13.85 25.55 -5.82
N VAL A 441 -12.94 24.56 -5.85
CA VAL A 441 -12.94 23.46 -4.87
C VAL A 441 -12.55 24.00 -3.49
N PRO A 442 -13.39 23.85 -2.46
CA PRO A 442 -13.07 24.32 -1.12
C PRO A 442 -12.19 23.32 -0.37
N THR A 443 -11.50 23.79 0.66
CA THR A 443 -10.89 22.92 1.67
C THR A 443 -11.96 22.41 2.64
N VAL A 444 -11.66 21.32 3.36
CA VAL A 444 -12.59 20.75 4.33
C VAL A 444 -12.80 21.70 5.51
N PRO A 445 -14.04 22.11 5.82
CA PRO A 445 -14.34 23.00 6.93
C PRO A 445 -14.47 22.20 8.22
N PHE A 446 -13.36 21.92 8.90
CA PHE A 446 -13.36 21.24 10.21
C PHE A 446 -13.98 22.07 11.37
N GLY A 447 -14.64 23.19 11.07
CA GLY A 447 -15.45 23.95 12.03
C GLY A 447 -14.69 25.06 12.80
N ILE A 448 -13.62 25.61 12.24
CA ILE A 448 -12.70 26.49 12.98
C ILE A 448 -12.51 27.82 12.23
N THR A 449 -12.64 28.94 12.96
CA THR A 449 -12.42 30.31 12.49
C THR A 449 -10.99 30.83 12.77
N SER A 450 -10.21 30.13 13.60
CA SER A 450 -8.80 30.40 13.85
C SER A 450 -7.87 29.57 12.96
N GLN A 451 -6.78 30.17 12.47
CA GLN A 451 -5.74 29.43 11.75
C GLN A 451 -5.11 28.36 12.66
N PRO A 452 -4.86 27.12 12.17
CA PRO A 452 -4.11 26.13 12.91
C PRO A 452 -2.76 26.71 13.31
N GLN A 453 -2.46 26.65 14.61
CA GLN A 453 -1.12 26.94 15.07
C GLN A 453 -0.31 25.67 14.91
N ARG A 454 0.27 25.50 13.71
CA ARG A 454 1.25 24.44 13.43
C ARG A 454 2.52 24.74 14.20
N HIS A 455 2.48 24.53 15.51
CA HIS A 455 3.67 24.55 16.34
C HIS A 455 4.48 23.30 16.00
N ASP A 456 5.81 23.42 15.91
CA ASP A 456 6.69 22.25 15.93
C ASP A 456 6.28 21.40 17.13
N SER A 457 5.65 20.25 16.89
CA SER A 457 5.04 19.50 17.99
C SER A 457 6.16 18.96 18.88
N THR A 458 6.40 19.63 20.01
CA THR A 458 7.48 19.37 20.97
C THR A 458 7.21 18.16 21.88
N GLY A 459 6.35 17.24 21.46
CA GLY A 459 5.91 16.09 22.26
C GLY A 459 6.87 14.90 22.19
N SER A 460 6.85 14.04 23.20
CA SER A 460 7.63 12.78 23.26
C SER A 460 6.86 11.56 22.74
N GLU A 461 5.66 11.73 22.18
CA GLU A 461 4.78 10.62 21.77
C GLU A 461 4.26 10.83 20.35
N ASP A 462 4.13 9.74 19.59
CA ASP A 462 3.58 9.76 18.22
C ASP A 462 2.12 10.24 18.31
N PRO A 463 1.78 11.40 17.74
CA PRO A 463 0.44 11.94 17.85
C PRO A 463 -0.57 11.15 17.02
N ARG A 464 -0.11 10.21 16.17
CA ARG A 464 -0.96 9.42 15.30
C ARG A 464 -1.66 8.30 16.06
N ILE A 465 -2.90 8.05 15.66
CA ILE A 465 -3.69 6.94 16.18
C ILE A 465 -3.59 5.77 15.21
N TYR A 466 -2.89 4.71 15.61
CA TYR A 466 -2.72 3.50 14.80
C TYR A 466 -3.95 2.60 14.89
N ARG A 467 -4.32 2.03 13.74
CA ARG A 467 -5.42 1.07 13.60
C ARG A 467 -4.99 0.01 12.60
N GLU A 468 -4.89 -1.23 13.05
CA GLU A 468 -4.79 -2.35 12.11
C GLU A 468 -6.17 -2.61 11.53
N LEU A 469 -6.25 -2.68 10.19
CA LEU A 469 -7.46 -3.17 9.55
C LEU A 469 -7.40 -4.69 9.64
N ASP A 470 -8.37 -5.27 10.32
CA ASP A 470 -8.51 -6.73 10.36
C ASP A 470 -8.86 -7.28 8.96
N SER A 471 -8.90 -8.61 8.86
CA SER A 471 -9.20 -9.27 7.59
C SER A 471 -10.56 -8.85 7.03
N ASP A 472 -11.56 -8.59 7.87
CA ASP A 472 -12.93 -8.28 7.45
C ASP A 472 -13.03 -6.84 6.92
N ALA A 473 -12.33 -5.90 7.56
CA ALA A 473 -12.17 -4.53 7.09
C ALA A 473 -11.41 -4.48 5.75
N TYR A 474 -10.33 -5.23 5.62
CA TYR A 474 -9.62 -5.36 4.34
C TYR A 474 -10.53 -5.98 3.26
N GLN A 475 -11.43 -6.88 3.64
CA GLN A 475 -12.42 -7.43 2.70
C GLN A 475 -13.48 -6.47 2.26
N SER A 476 -13.90 -5.61 3.16
CA SER A 476 -14.81 -4.55 2.82
C SER A 476 -14.16 -3.63 1.76
N LEU A 477 -12.86 -3.33 1.88
CA LEU A 477 -12.14 -2.55 0.87
C LEU A 477 -12.01 -3.26 -0.48
N ILE A 478 -11.68 -4.56 -0.47
CA ILE A 478 -11.60 -5.38 -1.68
C ILE A 478 -12.96 -5.50 -2.35
N ALA A 479 -14.02 -5.69 -1.57
CA ALA A 479 -15.38 -5.70 -2.07
C ALA A 479 -15.63 -4.37 -2.80
N ILE A 480 -15.50 -3.22 -2.13
CA ILE A 480 -15.64 -1.87 -2.71
C ILE A 480 -14.89 -1.73 -4.05
N ALA A 481 -13.65 -2.22 -4.11
CA ALA A 481 -12.82 -2.17 -5.30
C ALA A 481 -13.42 -2.99 -6.46
N ARG A 482 -13.95 -4.19 -6.19
CA ARG A 482 -14.48 -5.10 -7.23
C ARG A 482 -15.68 -4.55 -7.98
N TRP A 483 -16.74 -4.17 -7.29
CA TRP A 483 -17.98 -3.73 -7.97
C TRP A 483 -17.88 -2.31 -8.54
N SER A 484 -16.90 -1.51 -8.09
CA SER A 484 -16.53 -0.24 -8.74
C SER A 484 -15.47 -0.38 -9.84
N ASN A 485 -15.00 -1.62 -10.11
CA ASN A 485 -13.89 -1.91 -11.03
C ASN A 485 -12.65 -1.02 -10.80
N SER A 486 -12.28 -0.83 -9.54
CA SER A 486 -11.24 0.09 -9.10
C SER A 486 -10.23 -0.58 -8.17
N SER A 487 -9.33 0.21 -7.57
CA SER A 487 -8.30 -0.28 -6.66
C SER A 487 -8.71 -0.15 -5.18
N VAL A 488 -8.05 -0.90 -4.30
CA VAL A 488 -8.18 -0.74 -2.84
C VAL A 488 -7.89 0.70 -2.39
N PHE A 489 -7.00 1.41 -3.11
CA PHE A 489 -6.77 2.83 -2.88
C PHE A 489 -8.03 3.66 -3.14
N CYS A 490 -8.75 3.41 -4.25
CA CYS A 490 -10.02 4.09 -4.54
C CYS A 490 -11.09 3.75 -3.48
N SER A 491 -11.11 2.51 -2.97
CA SER A 491 -11.98 2.13 -1.85
C SER A 491 -11.66 2.95 -0.59
N LEU A 492 -10.39 3.09 -0.24
CA LEU A 492 -9.96 3.90 0.91
C LEU A 492 -10.36 5.37 0.74
N LEU A 493 -10.15 5.94 -0.45
CA LEU A 493 -10.54 7.31 -0.77
C LEU A 493 -12.07 7.49 -0.73
N THR A 494 -12.83 6.49 -1.19
CA THR A 494 -14.30 6.45 -1.14
C THR A 494 -14.78 6.51 0.31
N VAL A 495 -14.28 5.62 1.17
CA VAL A 495 -14.67 5.60 2.58
C VAL A 495 -14.22 6.87 3.30
N LEU A 496 -12.98 7.33 3.08
CA LEU A 496 -12.47 8.58 3.67
C LEU A 496 -13.34 9.78 3.26
N THR A 497 -13.72 9.86 1.98
CA THR A 497 -14.59 10.93 1.47
C THR A 497 -15.95 10.91 2.17
N ALA A 498 -16.56 9.72 2.30
CA ALA A 498 -17.83 9.56 3.00
C ALA A 498 -17.71 9.91 4.50
N THR A 499 -16.61 9.51 5.15
CA THR A 499 -16.33 9.84 6.55
C THR A 499 -16.25 11.34 6.76
N ILE A 500 -15.44 12.05 5.96
CA ILE A 500 -15.29 13.51 6.08
C ILE A 500 -16.62 14.22 5.82
N SER A 501 -17.34 13.80 4.78
CA SER A 501 -18.64 14.37 4.43
C SER A 501 -19.67 14.15 5.53
N SER A 502 -19.69 12.96 6.13
CA SER A 502 -20.54 12.62 7.28
C SER A 502 -20.22 13.48 8.51
N MET A 503 -18.93 13.73 8.77
CA MET A 503 -18.49 14.43 9.97
C MET A 503 -18.61 15.96 9.86
N THR A 504 -18.42 16.51 8.66
CA THR A 504 -18.34 17.97 8.43
C THR A 504 -19.53 18.54 7.67
N GLY A 505 -20.30 17.71 6.96
CA GLY A 505 -21.34 18.14 6.02
C GLY A 505 -20.79 18.68 4.69
N ALA A 506 -19.47 18.67 4.48
CA ALA A 506 -18.87 19.04 3.21
C ALA A 506 -19.32 18.07 2.10
N LYS A 507 -19.78 18.61 0.97
CA LYS A 507 -20.19 17.82 -0.21
C LYS A 507 -19.12 17.76 -1.28
N GLU A 508 -18.12 18.62 -1.18
CA GLU A 508 -17.06 18.74 -2.17
C GLU A 508 -15.82 19.28 -1.47
N PHE A 509 -14.67 18.66 -1.75
CA PHE A 509 -13.37 19.09 -1.26
C PHE A 509 -12.24 18.38 -2.02
N ALA A 510 -11.03 18.91 -1.90
CA ALA A 510 -9.84 18.27 -2.46
C ALA A 510 -9.12 17.41 -1.42
N VAL A 511 -8.58 16.27 -1.88
CA VAL A 511 -7.69 15.38 -1.11
C VAL A 511 -6.34 15.32 -1.81
N GLY A 512 -5.27 15.58 -1.07
CA GLY A 512 -3.89 15.39 -1.53
C GLY A 512 -3.51 13.91 -1.52
N ILE A 513 -2.74 13.50 -2.52
CA ILE A 513 -2.28 12.11 -2.70
C ILE A 513 -0.80 12.15 -3.10
N PRO A 514 0.14 11.73 -2.24
CA PRO A 514 1.55 11.68 -2.59
C PRO A 514 1.77 10.60 -3.66
N HIS A 515 2.51 10.92 -4.70
CA HIS A 515 2.79 10.03 -5.81
C HIS A 515 4.27 10.10 -6.21
N SER A 516 4.91 8.93 -6.34
CA SER A 516 6.31 8.83 -6.72
C SER A 516 6.47 9.03 -8.23
N GLN A 517 7.29 10.00 -8.65
CA GLN A 517 7.63 10.23 -10.07
C GLN A 517 8.85 9.39 -10.53
N ARG A 518 9.14 8.28 -9.85
CA ARG A 518 10.22 7.35 -10.23
C ARG A 518 9.75 6.38 -11.32
N ASN A 519 9.34 6.93 -12.46
CA ASN A 519 8.73 6.18 -13.56
C ASN A 519 9.77 5.63 -14.57
N HIS A 520 11.04 6.00 -14.40
CA HIS A 520 12.16 5.56 -15.25
C HIS A 520 13.07 4.60 -14.49
N ALA A 521 13.57 3.57 -15.18
CA ALA A 521 14.42 2.54 -14.61
C ALA A 521 15.71 3.11 -13.98
N GLU A 522 16.29 4.11 -14.64
CA GLU A 522 17.51 4.82 -14.28
C GLU A 522 17.37 5.55 -12.93
N LEU A 523 16.15 5.88 -12.52
CA LEU A 523 15.84 6.61 -11.28
C LEU A 523 15.67 5.69 -10.07
N LYS A 524 15.64 4.37 -10.26
CA LYS A 524 15.38 3.39 -9.18
C LYS A 524 16.39 3.48 -8.03
N GLU A 525 17.65 3.77 -8.37
CA GLU A 525 18.80 3.79 -7.45
C GLU A 525 19.22 5.20 -7.03
N VAL A 526 18.46 6.23 -7.44
CA VAL A 526 18.83 7.63 -7.23
C VAL A 526 18.27 8.14 -5.90
N VAL A 527 19.12 8.66 -5.02
CA VAL A 527 18.65 9.39 -3.82
C VAL A 527 18.20 10.80 -4.25
N GLY A 528 17.01 11.22 -3.81
CA GLY A 528 16.37 12.47 -4.21
C GLY A 528 14.91 12.59 -3.79
N CYS A 529 14.28 13.75 -3.99
CA CYS A 529 12.86 13.95 -3.70
C CYS A 529 11.97 13.81 -4.94
N PHE A 530 11.41 12.62 -5.16
CA PHE A 530 10.59 12.33 -6.33
C PHE A 530 9.08 12.39 -6.04
N ILE A 531 8.67 12.76 -4.82
CA ILE A 531 7.27 12.83 -4.43
C ILE A 531 6.62 14.06 -5.09
N ASN A 532 5.74 13.83 -6.06
CA ASN A 532 4.74 14.80 -6.49
C ASN A 532 3.49 14.64 -5.61
N VAL A 533 2.64 15.67 -5.54
CA VAL A 533 1.33 15.55 -4.90
C VAL A 533 0.25 15.70 -5.97
N LEU A 534 -0.55 14.65 -6.13
CA LEU A 534 -1.76 14.68 -6.93
C LEU A 534 -2.92 15.22 -6.09
N VAL A 535 -3.89 15.85 -6.73
CA VAL A 535 -5.05 16.44 -6.06
C VAL A 535 -6.31 15.81 -6.64
N ALA A 536 -7.02 15.03 -5.83
CA ALA A 536 -8.30 14.45 -6.21
C ALA A 536 -9.44 15.36 -5.73
N ARG A 537 -10.35 15.73 -6.63
CA ARG A 537 -11.58 16.45 -6.31
C ARG A 537 -12.65 15.44 -5.90
N CYS A 538 -12.89 15.34 -4.60
CA CYS A 538 -13.86 14.40 -4.06
C CYS A 538 -15.24 15.06 -3.95
N HIS A 539 -16.26 14.41 -4.52
CA HIS A 539 -17.65 14.85 -4.45
C HIS A 539 -18.51 13.80 -3.72
N PHE A 540 -19.25 14.24 -2.71
CA PHE A 540 -20.18 13.41 -1.96
C PHE A 540 -21.62 13.83 -2.27
N ASP A 541 -22.31 12.99 -3.03
CA ASP A 541 -23.74 13.10 -3.32
C ASP A 541 -24.49 11.98 -2.59
N CYS A 542 -25.25 12.35 -1.56
CA CYS A 542 -25.98 11.40 -0.74
C CYS A 542 -27.12 10.67 -1.47
N THR A 543 -27.48 11.12 -2.68
CA THR A 543 -28.52 10.49 -3.50
C THR A 543 -28.02 9.31 -4.32
N LEU A 544 -26.70 9.19 -4.50
CA LEU A 544 -26.08 8.08 -5.21
C LEU A 544 -26.15 6.80 -4.39
N THR A 545 -26.20 5.66 -5.08
CA THR A 545 -25.89 4.38 -4.46
C THR A 545 -24.41 4.31 -4.10
N CYS A 546 -24.06 3.40 -3.20
CA CYS A 546 -22.66 3.19 -2.85
C CYS A 546 -21.81 2.83 -4.10
N THR A 547 -22.40 2.15 -5.10
CA THR A 547 -21.70 1.73 -6.34
C THR A 547 -21.37 2.93 -7.18
N GLN A 548 -22.36 3.78 -7.37
CA GLN A 548 -22.24 4.97 -8.18
C GLN A 548 -21.24 5.94 -7.55
N PHE A 549 -21.26 6.07 -6.23
CA PHE A 549 -20.30 6.91 -5.51
C PHE A 549 -18.85 6.38 -5.61
N ALA A 550 -18.63 5.09 -5.35
CA ALA A 550 -17.32 4.47 -5.50
C ALA A 550 -16.81 4.57 -6.96
N GLY A 551 -17.70 4.37 -7.93
CA GLY A 551 -17.41 4.57 -9.35
C GLY A 551 -17.00 6.01 -9.68
N LYS A 552 -17.66 7.03 -9.10
CA LYS A 552 -17.28 8.43 -9.28
C LYS A 552 -15.89 8.76 -8.74
N ILE A 553 -15.52 8.16 -7.60
CA ILE A 553 -14.16 8.29 -7.06
C ILE A 553 -13.14 7.59 -7.97
N ALA A 554 -13.49 6.44 -8.53
CA ALA A 554 -12.64 5.74 -9.49
C ALA A 554 -12.43 6.54 -10.78
N ASP A 555 -13.49 7.14 -11.34
CA ASP A 555 -13.43 8.03 -12.51
C ASP A 555 -12.52 9.24 -12.24
N GLU A 556 -12.67 9.88 -11.08
CA GLU A 556 -11.82 11.00 -10.67
C GLU A 556 -10.35 10.56 -10.58
N MET A 557 -10.07 9.42 -9.96
CA MET A 557 -8.70 8.91 -9.85
C MET A 557 -8.09 8.54 -11.20
N ALA A 558 -8.88 8.00 -12.13
CA ALA A 558 -8.44 7.75 -13.50
C ALA A 558 -8.03 9.06 -14.17
N TRP A 559 -8.88 10.08 -14.11
CA TRP A 559 -8.59 11.40 -14.65
C TRP A 559 -7.33 12.03 -14.02
N VAL A 560 -7.20 11.96 -12.69
CA VAL A 560 -6.02 12.45 -11.96
C VAL A 560 -4.73 11.77 -12.43
N LEU A 561 -4.76 10.45 -12.65
CA LEU A 561 -3.61 9.67 -13.11
C LEU A 561 -3.27 9.95 -14.57
N GLU A 562 -4.24 10.20 -15.44
CA GLU A 562 -4.02 10.63 -16.83
C GLU A 562 -3.29 11.99 -16.91
N HIS A 563 -3.50 12.87 -15.93
CA HIS A 563 -2.91 14.21 -15.88
C HIS A 563 -1.78 14.37 -14.84
N GLN A 564 -1.23 13.26 -14.32
CA GLN A 564 -0.24 13.23 -13.23
C GLN A 564 1.11 13.92 -13.55
N GLN A 565 1.34 14.27 -14.82
CA GLN A 565 2.59 14.88 -15.31
C GLN A 565 2.74 16.34 -14.92
N VAL A 566 1.65 16.99 -14.47
CA VAL A 566 1.71 18.37 -13.98
C VAL A 566 2.31 18.39 -12.56
N PRO A 567 3.41 19.13 -12.34
CA PRO A 567 3.98 19.27 -11.01
C PRO A 567 3.05 20.06 -10.09
N PHE A 568 2.89 19.59 -8.85
CA PHE A 568 2.02 20.23 -7.85
C PHE A 568 2.33 21.73 -7.65
N GLN A 569 3.60 22.11 -7.66
CA GLN A 569 3.99 23.51 -7.47
C GLN A 569 3.48 24.42 -8.60
N GLN A 570 3.42 23.92 -9.83
CA GLN A 570 2.82 24.67 -10.94
C GLN A 570 1.31 24.78 -10.78
N LEU A 571 0.66 23.72 -10.33
CA LEU A 571 -0.77 23.70 -10.04
C LEU A 571 -1.15 24.73 -8.97
N VAL A 572 -0.40 24.76 -7.87
CA VAL A 572 -0.55 25.78 -6.82
C VAL A 572 -0.42 27.19 -7.40
N ASN A 573 0.59 27.44 -8.24
CA ASN A 573 0.77 28.75 -8.86
C ASN A 573 -0.37 29.12 -9.83
N ALA A 574 -0.90 28.15 -10.57
CA ALA A 574 -1.98 28.35 -11.54
C ALA A 574 -3.35 28.59 -10.87
N CYS A 575 -3.59 27.95 -9.72
CA CYS A 575 -4.86 28.07 -8.97
C CYS A 575 -4.86 29.20 -7.94
N ARG A 576 -3.74 29.91 -7.74
CA ARG A 576 -3.65 31.06 -6.83
C ARG A 576 -4.51 32.23 -7.32
N THR A 577 -5.27 32.81 -6.40
CA THR A 577 -5.88 34.13 -6.60
C THR A 577 -4.79 35.21 -6.43
N PRO A 578 -4.59 36.12 -7.41
CA PRO A 578 -3.64 37.21 -7.26
C PRO A 578 -3.96 38.08 -6.03
N GLY A 579 -2.96 38.31 -5.17
CA GLY A 579 -3.06 39.24 -4.03
C GLY A 579 -3.42 38.63 -2.68
N THR A 580 -3.68 37.32 -2.58
CA THR A 580 -3.84 36.63 -1.28
C THR A 580 -2.51 36.02 -0.82
N TYR A 581 -1.98 36.52 0.30
CA TYR A 581 -0.78 35.98 0.94
C TYR A 581 -0.99 35.75 2.44
N PRO A 582 -0.65 34.56 2.98
CA PRO A 582 -0.31 33.34 2.23
C PRO A 582 -1.50 32.85 1.38
N ALA A 583 -1.20 32.16 0.27
CA ALA A 583 -2.23 31.57 -0.58
C ALA A 583 -3.03 30.51 0.21
N ALA A 584 -4.35 30.47 0.03
CA ALA A 584 -5.16 29.40 0.61
C ALA A 584 -4.65 28.04 0.08
N PRO A 585 -4.52 27.01 0.93
CA PRO A 585 -4.06 25.70 0.51
C PRO A 585 -5.08 25.08 -0.45
N LEU A 586 -4.62 24.31 -1.44
CA LEU A 586 -5.52 23.60 -2.37
C LEU A 586 -6.32 22.50 -1.67
N PHE A 587 -5.76 21.90 -0.63
CA PHE A 587 -6.38 20.88 0.20
C PHE A 587 -5.79 20.93 1.62
N ASN A 588 -6.53 20.41 2.59
CA ASN A 588 -6.08 20.26 3.97
C ASN A 588 -6.25 18.82 4.51
N VAL A 589 -6.61 17.89 3.60
CA VAL A 589 -6.71 16.45 3.86
C VAL A 589 -5.76 15.70 2.95
N MET A 590 -5.04 14.72 3.50
CA MET A 590 -4.08 13.90 2.77
C MET A 590 -4.40 12.41 2.94
N LEU A 591 -4.31 11.63 1.86
CA LEU A 591 -4.31 10.17 1.87
C LEU A 591 -2.93 9.68 1.42
N ASP A 592 -2.09 9.29 2.39
CA ASP A 592 -0.71 8.87 2.14
C ASP A 592 -0.61 7.33 2.14
N TYR A 593 -0.53 6.75 0.95
CA TYR A 593 -0.42 5.30 0.78
C TYR A 593 1.05 4.89 0.63
N VAL A 594 1.64 4.41 1.71
CA VAL A 594 3.05 4.03 1.79
C VAL A 594 3.19 2.51 1.66
N VAL A 595 3.77 2.06 0.56
CA VAL A 595 4.27 0.69 0.44
C VAL A 595 5.60 0.62 1.17
N SER A 596 5.56 0.42 2.50
CA SER A 596 6.76 0.32 3.31
C SER A 596 7.04 -1.14 3.69
N GLU A 597 8.06 -1.73 3.07
CA GLU A 597 8.77 -2.83 3.69
C GLU A 597 9.68 -2.23 4.76
N GLY A 598 9.29 -2.34 6.03
CA GLY A 598 10.16 -1.95 7.15
C GLY A 598 11.49 -2.68 7.02
N ARG A 599 12.54 -1.98 6.58
CA ARG A 599 13.86 -2.55 6.39
C ARG A 599 14.63 -2.47 7.70
N SER A 600 15.07 -3.62 8.22
CA SER A 600 16.03 -3.65 9.32
C SER A 600 17.44 -3.31 8.80
N LEU A 601 18.15 -2.48 9.57
CA LEU A 601 19.56 -2.19 9.32
C LEU A 601 20.41 -3.38 9.80
N ARG A 602 21.37 -3.85 9.02
CA ARG A 602 22.20 -5.02 9.40
C ARG A 602 23.67 -4.63 9.50
N LEU A 603 24.05 -4.17 10.68
CA LEU A 603 25.42 -3.75 10.96
C LEU A 603 26.22 -4.93 11.53
N THR A 604 27.42 -5.18 11.01
CA THR A 604 28.28 -6.27 11.47
C THR A 604 28.57 -6.11 12.96
N ASN A 605 28.37 -7.17 13.74
CA ASN A 605 28.49 -7.20 15.22
C ASN A 605 27.45 -6.37 15.98
N VAL A 606 26.38 -5.89 15.33
CA VAL A 606 25.34 -5.05 15.95
C VAL A 606 23.96 -5.48 15.46
N LEU A 607 23.09 -5.89 16.38
CA LEU A 607 21.67 -6.02 16.13
C LEU A 607 21.05 -4.62 16.08
N ALA A 608 20.39 -4.28 14.98
CA ALA A 608 19.68 -3.01 14.86
C ALA A 608 18.17 -3.25 14.71
N GLU A 609 17.41 -2.66 15.61
CA GLU A 609 15.95 -2.67 15.58
C GLU A 609 15.48 -1.24 15.29
N GLN A 610 14.73 -1.05 14.22
CA GLN A 610 14.21 0.26 13.89
C GLN A 610 13.17 0.67 14.94
N GLU A 611 13.32 1.88 15.45
CA GLU A 611 12.36 2.49 16.34
C GLU A 611 11.46 3.45 15.56
N GLN A 612 10.23 3.60 16.01
CA GLN A 612 9.37 4.66 15.49
C GLN A 612 9.99 6.00 15.88
N VAL A 613 10.31 6.79 14.86
CA VAL A 613 10.59 8.21 15.05
C VAL A 613 9.36 8.99 14.65
N TYR A 614 9.08 10.01 15.44
CA TYR A 614 7.86 10.79 15.37
C TYR A 614 7.77 11.50 14.02
N HIS A 615 6.62 11.36 13.36
CA HIS A 615 6.27 12.12 12.18
C HIS A 615 5.36 13.26 12.61
N GLN A 616 5.67 14.48 12.15
CA GLN A 616 4.73 15.60 12.26
C GLN A 616 3.60 15.42 11.23
N SER A 617 2.39 15.85 11.56
CA SER A 617 1.29 15.91 10.59
C SER A 617 1.38 17.23 9.84
N HIS A 618 1.60 17.19 8.53
CA HIS A 618 1.72 18.39 7.67
C HIS A 618 0.35 18.99 7.28
N TYR A 619 -0.71 18.23 7.51
CA TYR A 619 -2.08 18.57 7.13
C TYR A 619 -3.01 18.40 8.32
N ASP A 620 -4.15 19.09 8.25
CA ASP A 620 -5.17 19.09 9.31
C ASP A 620 -5.62 17.65 9.60
N LEU A 621 -5.82 16.85 8.55
CA LEU A 621 -6.09 15.42 8.62
C LEU A 621 -5.24 14.65 7.61
N THR A 622 -4.52 13.63 8.06
CA THR A 622 -3.82 12.69 7.18
C THR A 622 -4.18 11.25 7.52
N LEU A 623 -4.63 10.48 6.55
CA LEU A 623 -4.74 9.02 6.67
C LEU A 623 -3.49 8.38 6.05
N TYR A 624 -2.62 7.85 6.88
CA TYR A 624 -1.48 7.05 6.45
C TYR A 624 -1.91 5.59 6.30
N VAL A 625 -1.54 4.96 5.19
CA VAL A 625 -1.87 3.58 4.90
C VAL A 625 -0.58 2.83 4.62
N TYR A 626 -0.30 1.81 5.41
CA TYR A 626 0.89 0.97 5.26
C TYR A 626 0.48 -0.42 4.79
N HIS A 627 0.97 -0.80 3.62
CA HIS A 627 0.80 -2.16 3.12
C HIS A 627 1.75 -3.12 3.86
N ARG A 628 1.22 -4.24 4.37
CA ARG A 628 1.97 -5.31 5.07
C ARG A 628 1.78 -6.64 4.33
N LYS A 629 2.62 -7.63 4.64
CA LYS A 629 2.49 -8.99 4.05
C LYS A 629 1.15 -9.66 4.37
N GLU A 630 0.55 -9.33 5.52
CA GLU A 630 -0.67 -9.96 6.03
C GLU A 630 -1.90 -9.02 6.03
N GLY A 631 -1.81 -7.83 5.40
CA GLY A 631 -2.94 -6.88 5.33
C GLY A 631 -2.54 -5.41 5.20
N ILE A 632 -3.40 -4.52 5.67
CA ILE A 632 -3.18 -3.07 5.68
C ILE A 632 -3.26 -2.56 7.12
N SER A 633 -2.28 -1.74 7.52
CA SER A 633 -2.35 -0.97 8.76
C SER A 633 -2.51 0.51 8.45
N CYS A 634 -3.42 1.19 9.14
CA CYS A 634 -3.66 2.61 9.00
C CYS A 634 -3.12 3.38 10.21
N ALA A 635 -2.72 4.63 10.00
CA ALA A 635 -2.45 5.57 11.08
C ALA A 635 -3.12 6.91 10.77
N TRP A 636 -3.81 7.47 11.75
CA TRP A 636 -4.51 8.74 11.59
C TRP A 636 -3.69 9.87 12.21
N GLY A 637 -3.23 10.80 11.38
CA GLY A 637 -2.64 12.06 11.79
C GLY A 637 -3.71 13.15 11.86
N PHE A 638 -3.84 13.78 13.01
CA PHE A 638 -4.75 14.91 13.22
C PHE A 638 -3.95 16.09 13.75
N GLU A 639 -4.29 17.30 13.30
CA GLU A 639 -3.70 18.49 13.90
C GLU A 639 -4.30 18.73 15.30
N LYS A 640 -3.45 18.74 16.33
CA LYS A 640 -3.90 18.71 17.73
C LYS A 640 -4.74 19.92 18.13
N THR A 641 -4.48 21.07 17.51
CA THR A 641 -5.24 22.30 17.79
C THR A 641 -6.64 22.27 17.18
N LEU A 642 -6.89 21.39 16.20
CA LEU A 642 -8.15 21.30 15.48
C LEU A 642 -9.03 20.14 15.95
N PHE A 643 -8.45 19.05 16.44
CA PHE A 643 -9.18 17.84 16.80
C PHE A 643 -8.91 17.41 18.24
N ASP A 644 -9.94 17.51 19.10
CA ASP A 644 -9.90 16.88 20.42
C ASP A 644 -9.96 15.34 20.34
N GLU A 645 -9.72 14.65 21.45
CA GLU A 645 -9.72 13.18 21.50
C GLU A 645 -11.07 12.55 21.13
N LYS A 646 -12.19 13.20 21.48
CA LYS A 646 -13.54 12.71 21.21
C LYS A 646 -13.84 12.78 19.71
N ILE A 647 -13.49 13.89 19.07
CA ILE A 647 -13.62 14.10 17.63
C ILE A 647 -12.74 13.10 16.88
N ARG A 648 -11.46 12.95 17.27
CA ARG A 648 -10.54 11.98 16.64
C ARG A 648 -11.11 10.56 16.68
N SER A 649 -11.63 10.15 17.83
CA SER A 649 -12.26 8.83 18.01
C SER A 649 -13.52 8.67 17.17
N ALA A 650 -14.31 9.73 17.01
CA ALA A 650 -15.51 9.73 16.18
C ALA A 650 -15.17 9.55 14.69
N TYR A 651 -14.15 10.23 14.15
CA TYR A 651 -13.70 10.03 12.77
C TYR A 651 -13.34 8.57 12.49
N ILE A 652 -12.57 7.95 13.39
CA ILE A 652 -12.13 6.56 13.23
C ILE A 652 -13.32 5.60 13.31
N ALA A 653 -14.23 5.77 14.29
CA ALA A 653 -15.41 4.93 14.41
C ALA A 653 -16.36 5.07 13.21
N THR A 654 -16.53 6.29 12.69
CA THR A 654 -17.33 6.55 11.49
C THR A 654 -16.68 5.96 10.24
N PHE A 655 -15.35 5.98 10.13
CA PHE A 655 -14.64 5.29 9.06
C PHE A 655 -14.89 3.78 9.10
N ASP A 656 -14.71 3.13 10.26
CA ASP A 656 -14.92 1.68 10.43
C ASP A 656 -16.37 1.27 10.12
N GLN A 657 -17.35 2.08 10.56
CA GLN A 657 -18.76 1.87 10.29
C GLN A 657 -19.07 2.02 8.79
N LEU A 658 -18.62 3.11 8.15
CA LEU A 658 -18.90 3.36 6.73
C LEU A 658 -18.21 2.36 5.82
N LEU A 659 -16.99 1.94 6.16
CA LEU A 659 -16.30 0.86 5.45
C LEU A 659 -17.18 -0.39 5.37
N SER A 660 -17.69 -0.83 6.52
CA SER A 660 -18.55 -2.01 6.60
C SER A 660 -19.89 -1.80 5.90
N SER A 661 -20.51 -0.64 6.06
CA SER A 661 -21.82 -0.34 5.46
C SER A 661 -21.76 -0.21 3.93
N ILE A 662 -20.77 0.51 3.39
CA ILE A 662 -20.60 0.69 1.95
C ILE A 662 -20.30 -0.65 1.27
N ALA A 663 -19.47 -1.49 1.90
CA ALA A 663 -19.13 -2.80 1.34
C ALA A 663 -20.31 -3.79 1.31
N ASN A 664 -21.16 -3.78 2.34
CA ASN A 664 -22.26 -4.75 2.48
C ASN A 664 -23.57 -4.31 1.83
N CYS A 665 -23.70 -3.04 1.42
CA CYS A 665 -24.93 -2.49 0.88
C CYS A 665 -24.67 -1.70 -0.42
N PRO A 666 -24.18 -2.35 -1.49
CA PRO A 666 -23.74 -1.67 -2.72
C PRO A 666 -24.83 -0.83 -3.38
N ASP A 667 -26.07 -1.35 -3.40
CA ASP A 667 -27.22 -0.69 -4.03
C ASP A 667 -27.95 0.29 -3.09
N ALA A 668 -27.56 0.36 -1.82
CA ALA A 668 -28.15 1.32 -0.89
C ALA A 668 -27.68 2.73 -1.19
N ARG A 669 -28.57 3.70 -1.00
CA ARG A 669 -28.24 5.13 -1.11
C ARG A 669 -27.41 5.58 0.08
N LEU A 670 -26.47 6.47 -0.15
CA LEU A 670 -25.59 6.97 0.92
C LEU A 670 -26.35 7.67 2.06
N ASP A 671 -27.44 8.37 1.78
CA ASP A 671 -28.31 8.99 2.79
C ASP A 671 -28.96 7.99 3.78
N SER A 672 -29.08 6.72 3.40
CA SER A 672 -29.57 5.64 4.26
C SER A 672 -28.50 5.03 5.17
N LEU A 673 -27.22 5.23 4.83
CA LEU A 673 -26.08 4.66 5.55
C LEU A 673 -25.37 5.69 6.44
N VAL A 674 -25.42 6.97 6.04
CA VAL A 674 -24.86 8.08 6.79
C VAL A 674 -25.93 8.62 7.75
N PRO A 675 -25.79 8.47 9.08
CA PRO A 675 -26.76 9.03 10.01
C PRO A 675 -26.82 10.55 9.84
N SER A 676 -28.02 11.09 9.62
CA SER A 676 -28.23 12.53 9.60
C SER A 676 -28.10 13.13 11.01
N ARG A 677 -26.87 13.30 11.49
CA ARG A 677 -26.55 14.16 12.64
C ARG A 677 -25.19 14.82 12.47
N GLY A 678 -25.23 16.10 12.11
CA GLY A 678 -24.13 17.01 12.39
C GLY A 678 -23.86 17.01 13.88
N VAL A 679 -22.60 16.81 14.26
CA VAL A 679 -22.10 17.30 15.53
C VAL A 679 -22.27 18.81 15.44
N LYS A 680 -23.30 19.35 16.10
CA LYS A 680 -23.30 20.78 16.43
C LYS A 680 -22.09 20.99 17.32
N ALA A 681 -21.10 21.70 16.77
CA ALA A 681 -20.10 22.40 17.57
C ALA A 681 -20.84 23.49 18.34
N ASP A 682 -21.50 23.11 19.43
CA ASP A 682 -22.04 23.95 20.50
C ASP A 682 -22.53 23.00 21.60
N ASP A 683 -21.55 22.45 22.34
CA ASP A 683 -21.57 22.25 23.80
C ASP A 683 -20.18 21.78 24.29
#